data_AF-A0A8H3LRN3-F1
#
_entry.id   AF-A0A8H3LRN3-F1
#
_cell.length_a   1.000
_cell.length_b   1.000
_cell.length_c   1.000
_cell.angle_alpha   90.00
_cell.angle_beta   90.00
_cell.angle_gamma   90.00
#
_symmetry.space_group_name_H-M   'P 1'
#
loop_
_entity.id
_entity.type
_entity.pdbx_description
1 polymer ?
#
loop_
_entity_poly.entity_id
_entity_poly.type
_entity_poly.pdbx_seq_one_letter_code
_entity_poly.pdbx_strand_id
1 'polypeptide(L)'
;MDDPTWFTQHENINVLQLEYYLDDDEQDSLSVFDEPNVDKNILFSETSFYADQDTPFDSQLETMQHTINTTDGSSILEDSIPDLALNVEYSSWDDVGKALLKYGYNNGFVWVKKRIWPINGRMAGISFYCDKSGINIPKKTDDPTKKRNKKSKKCGCEVHVNISWPKCRTGPYVSLFKDIHNHVLHQDTARFASAYCKLSSEIFSEIEFYTNSANLDASLQRQLLEARYPDREFHSKDISNAIQKAKHHVRMIPGNEPSNDASNLLKQINTIRSDDLLWFVEYFTENNFLSRIFWMNPKQINLWMKFSDVVICDTTFGTNRYNISLMLFIRVDRRNHSQLLGQALTCDEREESFNWIIFCLKKATSNISSRIIFTDADAALPQVEINSQLASCIFHIKQNLKKHIRPKIQSEYSNFIIEFDNVQNALNKQEFYTRWEALLHKYPSSQPYLHNNLYSLHYSWAKCFVNCIFNAGMQSTQRVEGMNSVLKRLINRHSTLCELFHDIEKRIKTENFKDEYQQIKDSFMYDVQLFEDYTAILDDFEETSINAKECNLESLLKDVGESSISELWEVKYAFSGSKSCNYIAVLKDRSHLCTCLYIISRGLVCRHFFRILRASNNAKFNMALIASRWYKDDISNNIEISNNSSTCNFSYIQQIQNTIRPQPNSKEHLSKRKRYGKIYGLARHVIQLAVDNDDTEPT
;
A
#
# COMPACT_ATOMS: atom_id res chain seq x y z
N MET A 1 20.88 39.85 -49.99
CA MET A 1 22.13 40.60 -49.99
C MET A 1 22.64 40.65 -48.56
N ASP A 2 23.57 39.83 -48.08
CA ASP A 2 24.19 38.57 -48.49
C ASP A 2 24.81 38.02 -47.19
N ASP A 3 24.59 36.74 -46.91
CA ASP A 3 25.50 35.90 -46.11
C ASP A 3 26.66 35.52 -47.06
N PRO A 4 27.93 35.18 -46.69
CA PRO A 4 28.29 34.27 -45.58
C PRO A 4 29.70 34.49 -44.94
N THR A 5 30.06 33.74 -43.89
CA THR A 5 31.17 32.76 -43.88
C THR A 5 31.57 32.29 -42.48
N TRP A 6 32.13 31.07 -42.47
CA TRP A 6 32.17 30.07 -41.43
C TRP A 6 33.61 29.49 -41.35
N PHE A 7 34.03 29.09 -40.14
CA PHE A 7 35.13 28.16 -39.74
C PHE A 7 36.62 28.48 -39.95
N THR A 8 37.38 28.46 -38.84
CA THR A 8 38.36 27.42 -38.37
C THR A 8 39.21 28.05 -37.24
N GLN A 9 39.65 27.41 -36.14
CA GLN A 9 40.27 26.09 -35.94
C GLN A 9 39.99 25.50 -34.53
N HIS A 10 40.06 24.16 -34.47
CA HIS A 10 40.03 23.28 -33.30
C HIS A 10 41.30 23.36 -32.44
N GLU A 11 41.20 23.03 -31.15
CA GLU A 11 42.04 22.00 -30.51
C GLU A 11 41.45 21.48 -29.17
N ASN A 12 41.86 20.26 -28.82
CA ASN A 12 41.23 19.26 -27.96
C ASN A 12 41.29 19.54 -26.44
N ILE A 13 40.44 18.86 -25.64
CA ILE A 13 40.83 17.80 -24.65
C ILE A 13 39.70 17.48 -23.63
N ASN A 14 39.36 16.18 -23.61
CA ASN A 14 38.86 15.25 -22.59
C ASN A 14 37.84 15.59 -21.47
N VAL A 15 36.84 14.70 -21.48
CA VAL A 15 36.03 14.10 -20.41
C VAL A 15 36.86 13.74 -19.16
N LEU A 16 36.32 13.96 -17.94
CA LEU A 16 36.40 13.04 -16.79
C LEU A 16 35.50 13.46 -15.61
N GLN A 17 34.72 12.47 -15.15
CA GLN A 17 34.15 12.16 -13.82
C GLN A 17 34.25 13.17 -12.67
N LEU A 18 33.13 13.40 -11.97
CA LEU A 18 33.12 13.80 -10.56
C LEU A 18 32.34 12.75 -9.76
N GLU A 19 33.11 12.01 -8.97
CA GLU A 19 32.68 10.99 -8.02
C GLU A 19 32.14 11.59 -6.72
N TYR A 20 31.31 10.78 -6.07
CA TYR A 20 30.80 10.92 -4.71
C TYR A 20 31.94 10.97 -3.68
N TYR A 21 31.89 11.91 -2.73
CA TYR A 21 32.68 11.86 -1.50
C TYR A 21 31.80 11.38 -0.33
N LEU A 22 32.22 10.27 0.26
CA LEU A 22 31.88 9.75 1.58
C LEU A 22 33.00 10.24 2.52
N ASP A 23 32.66 10.85 3.65
CA ASP A 23 33.61 11.15 4.72
C ASP A 23 33.31 10.23 5.92
N ASP A 24 34.29 9.41 6.29
CA ASP A 24 34.45 8.82 7.61
C ASP A 24 35.95 8.92 7.99
N ASP A 25 36.15 9.14 9.29
CA ASP A 25 37.36 8.94 10.10
C ASP A 25 38.58 9.89 9.98
N GLU A 26 38.86 10.59 11.09
CA GLU A 26 40.23 10.79 11.58
C GLU A 26 40.26 10.91 13.13
N GLN A 27 40.84 9.90 13.79
CA GLN A 27 41.49 9.99 15.10
C GLN A 27 42.97 10.37 14.86
N ASP A 28 43.54 11.33 15.61
CA ASP A 28 44.63 11.07 16.57
C ASP A 28 45.30 12.31 17.19
N SER A 29 45.58 12.19 18.50
CA SER A 29 46.80 12.63 19.23
C SER A 29 47.11 14.11 19.58
N LEU A 30 46.87 14.43 20.87
CA LEU A 30 47.79 14.95 21.91
C LEU A 30 49.11 15.68 21.55
N SER A 31 49.27 16.93 22.04
CA SER A 31 50.44 17.43 22.83
C SER A 31 50.15 18.82 23.44
N VAL A 32 50.09 18.95 24.78
CA VAL A 32 51.09 19.52 25.72
C VAL A 32 51.42 21.01 25.49
N PHE A 33 51.06 21.88 26.46
CA PHE A 33 51.93 22.96 26.98
C PHE A 33 51.46 23.43 28.37
N ASP A 34 52.44 23.88 29.16
CA ASP A 34 52.55 23.86 30.62
C ASP A 34 51.89 25.00 31.42
N GLU A 35 51.56 24.69 32.68
CA GLU A 35 51.38 25.63 33.80
C GLU A 35 52.72 26.12 34.37
N PRO A 36 52.75 27.26 35.10
CA PRO A 36 53.74 27.50 36.13
C PRO A 36 53.14 27.38 37.55
N ASN A 37 53.66 26.36 38.22
CA ASN A 37 53.89 26.14 39.65
C ASN A 37 54.04 27.41 40.53
N VAL A 38 53.27 27.51 41.63
CA VAL A 38 53.81 27.86 42.98
C VAL A 38 53.01 27.14 44.06
N ASP A 39 53.78 26.58 44.98
CA ASP A 39 53.50 25.54 45.95
C ASP A 39 53.13 26.10 47.34
N LYS A 40 52.39 25.29 48.12
CA LYS A 40 52.43 25.11 49.60
C LYS A 40 51.11 25.27 50.40
N ASN A 41 50.63 24.10 50.81
CA ASN A 41 50.22 23.70 52.16
C ASN A 41 48.89 24.16 52.77
N ILE A 42 48.02 23.15 52.93
CA ILE A 42 47.28 22.76 54.14
C ILE A 42 46.21 23.74 54.63
N LEU A 43 44.93 23.39 54.37
CA LEU A 43 43.99 23.06 55.45
C LEU A 43 42.88 22.16 54.91
N PHE A 44 42.67 21.03 55.58
CA PHE A 44 41.55 20.11 55.39
C PHE A 44 40.20 20.85 55.53
N SER A 45 39.30 20.66 54.58
CA SER A 45 37.86 20.61 54.89
C SER A 45 37.23 19.48 54.08
N GLU A 46 36.91 18.41 54.80
CA GLU A 46 36.04 17.33 54.37
C GLU A 46 34.71 17.90 53.85
N THR A 47 34.44 17.73 52.56
CA THR A 47 33.06 17.63 52.03
C THR A 47 33.08 16.75 50.79
N SER A 48 33.35 15.46 50.98
CA SER A 48 33.06 14.43 49.97
C SER A 48 32.04 13.45 50.53
N PHE A 49 31.05 13.09 49.71
CA PHE A 49 30.03 12.04 49.92
C PHE A 49 28.83 12.34 50.83
N TYR A 50 27.91 13.19 50.36
CA TYR A 50 26.48 13.13 50.75
C TYR A 50 25.58 13.36 49.53
N ALA A 51 25.55 12.40 48.60
CA ALA A 51 24.54 12.38 47.56
C ALA A 51 23.40 11.45 48.02
N ASP A 52 22.16 11.94 47.94
CA ASP A 52 20.88 11.21 48.08
C ASP A 52 20.12 11.21 49.43
N GLN A 53 20.44 12.10 50.38
CA GLN A 53 19.62 12.25 51.61
C GLN A 53 18.53 13.33 51.57
N ASP A 54 18.57 14.25 50.59
CA ASP A 54 17.63 15.38 50.47
C ASP A 54 16.59 15.22 49.33
N THR A 55 16.57 14.07 48.66
CA THR A 55 15.56 13.75 47.62
C THR A 55 14.18 13.49 48.26
N PRO A 56 13.10 14.13 47.77
CA PRO A 56 11.75 13.92 48.32
C PRO A 56 11.29 12.46 48.25
N PHE A 57 10.52 12.01 49.25
CA PHE A 57 9.98 10.66 49.35
C PHE A 57 9.37 10.11 48.04
N ASP A 58 8.55 10.91 47.36
CA ASP A 58 7.86 10.47 46.14
C ASP A 58 8.86 10.17 45.00
N SER A 59 9.90 11.01 44.85
CA SER A 59 10.96 10.82 43.85
C SER A 59 11.79 9.55 44.12
N GLN A 60 12.15 9.31 45.39
CA GLN A 60 12.91 8.11 45.78
C GLN A 60 12.08 6.83 45.52
N LEU A 61 10.78 6.90 45.79
CA LEU A 61 9.89 5.77 45.61
C LEU A 61 9.61 5.49 44.13
N GLU A 62 9.38 6.52 43.34
CA GLU A 62 9.17 6.40 41.89
C GLU A 62 10.40 5.83 41.20
N THR A 63 11.60 6.29 41.57
CA THR A 63 12.87 5.82 40.98
C THR A 63 13.07 4.33 41.22
N MET A 64 12.96 3.86 42.47
CA MET A 64 13.09 2.44 42.79
C MET A 64 12.01 1.60 42.10
N GLN A 65 10.77 2.09 42.03
CA GLN A 65 9.68 1.39 41.36
C GLN A 65 9.87 1.36 39.85
N HIS A 66 10.38 2.44 39.26
CA HIS A 66 10.71 2.53 37.84
C HIS A 66 11.75 1.48 37.47
N THR A 67 12.82 1.34 38.26
CA THR A 67 13.85 0.31 38.04
C THR A 67 13.28 -1.09 38.16
N ILE A 68 12.51 -1.40 39.21
CA ILE A 68 11.81 -2.69 39.33
C ILE A 68 10.84 -2.95 38.15
N ASN A 69 10.39 -1.89 37.47
CA ASN A 69 9.47 -1.97 36.33
C ASN A 69 10.14 -1.96 34.96
N THR A 70 11.42 -1.60 34.86
CA THR A 70 12.13 -1.42 33.58
C THR A 70 13.35 -2.34 33.44
N THR A 71 13.90 -2.85 34.54
CA THR A 71 14.99 -3.82 34.52
C THR A 71 14.51 -5.16 33.95
N ASP A 72 15.19 -5.62 32.91
CA ASP A 72 14.93 -6.89 32.23
C ASP A 72 15.45 -8.07 33.05
N GLY A 73 14.73 -9.19 33.07
CA GLY A 73 15.13 -10.45 33.69
C GLY A 73 16.52 -10.95 33.31
N SER A 74 16.95 -10.70 32.06
CA SER A 74 18.29 -11.08 31.56
C SER A 74 19.41 -10.13 32.00
N SER A 75 19.10 -8.86 32.27
CA SER A 75 20.06 -7.83 32.74
C SER A 75 20.39 -7.93 34.24
N ILE A 76 19.72 -8.83 34.97
CA ILE A 76 19.80 -9.00 36.42
C ILE A 76 21.16 -9.60 36.90
N LEU A 77 22.01 -10.04 35.98
CA LEU A 77 23.26 -10.76 36.28
C LEU A 77 24.51 -9.86 36.39
N GLU A 78 24.38 -8.54 36.53
CA GLU A 78 25.55 -7.70 36.87
C GLU A 78 26.16 -8.13 38.22
N ASP A 79 27.46 -8.44 38.20
CA ASP A 79 28.26 -8.93 39.34
C ASP A 79 28.57 -7.84 40.39
N SER A 80 28.22 -6.58 40.13
CA SER A 80 28.58 -5.43 40.97
C SER A 80 27.66 -5.18 42.16
N ILE A 81 26.48 -5.83 42.23
CA ILE A 81 25.47 -5.58 43.28
C ILE A 81 25.58 -6.63 44.39
N PRO A 82 25.71 -6.22 45.67
CA PRO A 82 25.78 -7.14 46.80
C PRO A 82 24.56 -8.09 46.89
N ASP A 83 24.82 -9.33 47.30
CA ASP A 83 23.76 -10.31 47.53
C ASP A 83 22.84 -9.91 48.69
N LEU A 84 21.56 -10.24 48.56
CA LEU A 84 20.56 -9.94 49.59
C LEU A 84 20.80 -10.80 50.84
N ALA A 85 21.38 -10.21 51.88
CA ALA A 85 21.58 -10.84 53.17
C ALA A 85 21.42 -9.86 54.34
N LEU A 86 21.24 -10.39 55.55
CA LEU A 86 21.06 -9.58 56.76
C LEU A 86 22.28 -8.66 56.99
N ASN A 87 22.03 -7.39 57.33
CA ASN A 87 23.01 -6.34 57.55
C ASN A 87 23.82 -5.88 56.33
N VAL A 88 23.52 -6.38 55.12
CA VAL A 88 24.12 -5.84 53.88
C VAL A 88 23.59 -4.43 53.62
N GLU A 89 24.50 -3.53 53.24
CA GLU A 89 24.22 -2.12 52.93
C GLU A 89 24.39 -1.87 51.42
N TYR A 90 23.51 -1.03 50.88
CA TYR A 90 23.48 -0.65 49.47
C TYR A 90 23.71 0.85 49.33
N SER A 91 24.13 1.29 48.15
CA SER A 91 24.40 2.73 47.91
C SER A 91 23.12 3.54 47.73
N SER A 92 22.04 2.93 47.22
CA SER A 92 20.79 3.62 46.90
C SER A 92 19.56 2.71 47.02
N TRP A 93 18.36 3.30 47.00
CA TRP A 93 17.11 2.53 46.87
C TRP A 93 17.02 1.78 45.53
N ASP A 94 17.70 2.27 44.49
CA ASP A 94 17.76 1.63 43.18
C ASP A 94 18.47 0.27 43.25
N ASP A 95 19.63 0.24 43.90
CA ASP A 95 20.43 -0.96 44.09
C ASP A 95 19.69 -2.00 44.93
N VAL A 96 18.89 -1.55 45.91
CA VAL A 96 17.98 -2.42 46.67
C VAL A 96 16.94 -3.06 45.74
N GLY A 97 16.37 -2.30 44.80
CA GLY A 97 15.43 -2.79 43.81
C GLY A 97 16.04 -3.88 42.91
N LYS A 98 17.26 -3.65 42.43
CA LYS A 98 18.02 -4.62 41.61
C LYS A 98 18.40 -5.87 42.41
N ALA A 99 18.89 -5.73 43.64
CA ALA A 99 19.24 -6.84 44.53
C ALA A 99 18.03 -7.74 44.85
N LEU A 100 16.86 -7.14 45.09
CA LEU A 100 15.62 -7.88 45.30
C LEU A 100 15.22 -8.67 44.04
N LEU A 101 15.27 -8.04 42.86
CA LEU A 101 14.99 -8.72 41.59
C LEU A 101 15.96 -9.90 41.35
N LYS A 102 17.27 -9.69 41.56
CA LYS A 102 18.30 -10.72 41.46
C LYS A 102 18.05 -11.90 42.39
N TYR A 103 17.77 -11.60 43.66
CA TYR A 103 17.48 -12.64 44.64
C TYR A 103 16.24 -13.46 44.28
N GLY A 104 15.14 -12.79 43.96
CA GLY A 104 13.88 -13.46 43.60
C GLY A 104 14.01 -14.29 42.33
N TYR A 105 14.72 -13.77 41.32
CA TYR A 105 14.98 -14.46 40.06
C TYR A 105 15.76 -15.76 40.28
N ASN A 106 16.91 -15.67 40.97
CA ASN A 106 17.78 -16.82 41.24
C ASN A 106 17.10 -17.89 42.12
N ASN A 107 16.24 -17.46 43.04
CA ASN A 107 15.55 -18.36 43.97
C ASN A 107 14.13 -18.77 43.52
N GLY A 108 13.67 -18.34 42.34
CA GLY A 108 12.41 -18.83 41.76
C GLY A 108 11.13 -18.39 42.47
N PHE A 109 11.07 -17.15 42.96
CA PHE A 109 9.85 -16.51 43.50
C PHE A 109 9.82 -15.01 43.17
N VAL A 110 8.74 -14.29 43.53
CA VAL A 110 8.62 -12.84 43.26
C VAL A 110 8.42 -12.06 44.56
N TRP A 111 9.12 -10.93 44.69
CA TRP A 111 8.90 -9.98 45.79
C TRP A 111 7.69 -9.08 45.55
N VAL A 112 6.90 -8.88 46.59
CA VAL A 112 5.75 -7.97 46.62
C VAL A 112 5.93 -6.97 47.75
N LYS A 113 6.00 -5.69 47.38
CA LYS A 113 6.02 -4.57 48.32
C LYS A 113 4.75 -4.55 49.17
N LYS A 114 4.87 -4.43 50.49
CA LYS A 114 3.72 -4.47 51.41
C LYS A 114 3.60 -3.28 52.35
N ARG A 115 4.72 -2.74 52.85
CA ARG A 115 4.71 -1.63 53.81
C ARG A 115 5.86 -0.67 53.54
N ILE A 116 5.60 0.62 53.77
CA ILE A 116 6.59 1.70 53.74
C ILE A 116 6.45 2.49 55.04
N TRP A 117 7.55 2.96 55.61
CA TRP A 117 7.54 3.90 56.72
C TRP A 117 8.37 5.14 56.36
N PRO A 118 7.71 6.27 56.03
CA PRO A 118 8.40 7.54 55.87
C PRO A 118 8.70 8.17 57.23
N ILE A 119 9.82 8.89 57.34
CA ILE A 119 10.15 9.71 58.52
C ILE A 119 10.62 11.07 57.99
N ASN A 120 9.96 12.16 58.38
CA ASN A 120 10.31 13.53 57.98
C ASN A 120 10.43 13.73 56.45
N GLY A 121 9.47 13.22 55.68
CA GLY A 121 9.40 13.45 54.23
C GLY A 121 10.38 12.63 53.37
N ARG A 122 11.11 11.68 53.96
CA ARG A 122 12.01 10.75 53.28
C ARG A 122 11.65 9.29 53.59
N MET A 123 12.06 8.38 52.71
CA MET A 123 11.77 6.95 52.87
C MET A 123 12.73 6.33 53.89
N ALA A 124 12.24 6.01 55.10
CA ALA A 124 13.08 5.46 56.17
C ALA A 124 13.09 3.91 56.19
N GLY A 125 12.21 3.27 55.43
CA GLY A 125 12.33 1.86 55.10
C GLY A 125 11.08 1.23 54.49
N ILE A 126 11.27 0.00 54.01
CA ILE A 126 10.32 -0.74 53.19
C ILE A 126 10.37 -2.23 53.55
N SER A 127 9.20 -2.88 53.54
CA SER A 127 9.10 -4.33 53.65
C SER A 127 8.60 -4.97 52.36
N PHE A 128 9.31 -6.00 51.92
CA PHE A 128 8.93 -6.87 50.80
C PHE A 128 8.63 -8.28 51.30
N TYR A 129 7.67 -8.95 50.67
CA TYR A 129 7.20 -10.29 51.03
C TYR A 129 7.16 -11.17 49.78
N CYS A 130 7.22 -12.48 49.95
CA CYS A 130 6.94 -13.42 48.86
C CYS A 130 5.51 -13.20 48.29
N ASP A 131 5.33 -13.35 46.97
CA ASP A 131 4.04 -13.23 46.29
C ASP A 131 2.97 -14.23 46.77
N LYS A 132 3.39 -15.34 47.38
CA LYS A 132 2.53 -16.32 48.06
C LYS A 132 2.27 -16.01 49.53
N SER A 133 2.71 -14.84 50.04
CA SER A 133 2.54 -14.44 51.43
C SER A 133 1.08 -14.07 51.79
N GLY A 134 0.74 -14.33 53.05
CA GLY A 134 -0.55 -14.01 53.65
C GLY A 134 -1.66 -15.00 53.30
N ILE A 135 -2.87 -14.71 53.77
CA ILE A 135 -4.06 -15.53 53.56
C ILE A 135 -4.94 -14.87 52.51
N ASN A 136 -5.60 -15.67 51.67
CA ASN A 136 -6.58 -15.15 50.73
C ASN A 136 -7.82 -14.67 51.49
N ILE A 137 -8.12 -13.38 51.39
CA ILE A 137 -9.38 -12.81 51.89
C ILE A 137 -10.24 -12.54 50.65
N PRO A 138 -11.30 -13.33 50.40
CA PRO A 138 -12.14 -13.15 49.22
C PRO A 138 -12.84 -11.80 49.28
N LYS A 139 -12.57 -10.91 48.33
CA LYS A 139 -13.40 -9.71 48.14
C LYS A 139 -14.69 -10.15 47.44
N LYS A 140 -15.82 -10.07 48.15
CA LYS A 140 -17.14 -10.23 47.53
C LYS A 140 -17.36 -9.02 46.61
N THR A 141 -17.59 -9.26 45.32
CA THR A 141 -18.04 -8.25 44.38
C THR A 141 -19.50 -8.53 44.04
N ASP A 142 -20.35 -7.53 44.16
CA ASP A 142 -21.79 -7.66 43.89
C ASP A 142 -22.09 -7.87 42.40
N ASP A 143 -21.14 -7.51 41.52
CA ASP A 143 -21.22 -7.68 40.08
C ASP A 143 -20.60 -9.02 39.62
N PRO A 144 -21.39 -9.99 39.11
CA PRO A 144 -20.89 -11.28 38.66
C PRO A 144 -20.03 -11.20 37.40
N THR A 145 -20.12 -10.12 36.60
CA THR A 145 -19.29 -9.94 35.38
C THR A 145 -17.85 -9.55 35.69
N LYS A 146 -17.59 -9.04 36.90
CA LYS A 146 -16.25 -8.65 37.38
C LYS A 146 -15.52 -9.78 38.11
N LYS A 147 -16.14 -10.97 38.28
CA LYS A 147 -15.50 -12.14 38.87
C LYS A 147 -14.47 -12.72 37.91
N ARG A 148 -13.18 -12.51 38.19
CA ARG A 148 -12.09 -13.20 37.50
C ARG A 148 -11.99 -14.66 37.99
N ASN A 149 -12.02 -15.63 37.08
CA ASN A 149 -11.73 -17.03 37.35
C ASN A 149 -10.23 -17.25 37.64
N LYS A 150 -9.75 -16.76 38.78
CA LYS A 150 -8.35 -16.90 39.21
C LYS A 150 -8.30 -17.42 40.64
N LYS A 151 -7.67 -18.58 40.85
CA LYS A 151 -7.37 -19.10 42.18
C LYS A 151 -6.24 -18.27 42.80
N SER A 152 -6.32 -18.01 44.10
CA SER A 152 -5.26 -17.28 44.81
C SER A 152 -3.98 -18.10 44.87
N LYS A 153 -2.82 -17.45 44.70
CA LYS A 153 -1.49 -18.05 44.90
C LYS A 153 -1.03 -18.03 46.37
N LYS A 154 -1.77 -17.35 47.26
CA LYS A 154 -1.40 -17.15 48.66
C LYS A 154 -1.52 -18.45 49.48
N CYS A 155 -0.44 -18.83 50.15
CA CYS A 155 -0.34 -20.02 51.01
C CYS A 155 0.17 -19.71 52.42
N GLY A 156 0.11 -18.44 52.85
CA GLY A 156 0.60 -18.03 54.16
C GLY A 156 2.13 -17.98 54.27
N CYS A 157 2.85 -17.82 53.15
CA CYS A 157 4.31 -17.74 53.19
C CYS A 157 4.80 -16.58 54.08
N GLU A 158 5.75 -16.87 54.97
CA GLU A 158 6.27 -15.91 55.95
C GLU A 158 7.57 -15.23 55.50
N VAL A 159 8.05 -15.54 54.29
CA VAL A 159 9.24 -14.93 53.72
C VAL A 159 9.04 -13.43 53.56
N HIS A 160 9.95 -12.66 54.15
CA HIS A 160 9.97 -11.22 54.05
C HIS A 160 11.35 -10.65 54.36
N VAL A 161 11.57 -9.47 53.81
CA VAL A 161 12.77 -8.67 54.03
C VAL A 161 12.35 -7.25 54.39
N ASN A 162 12.99 -6.70 55.42
CA ASN A 162 12.87 -5.30 55.81
C ASN A 162 14.17 -4.60 55.47
N ILE A 163 14.08 -3.52 54.70
CA ILE A 163 15.19 -2.63 54.42
C ILE A 163 14.94 -1.31 55.15
N SER A 164 15.95 -0.77 55.81
CA SER A 164 15.87 0.45 56.62
C SER A 164 16.99 1.41 56.25
N TRP A 165 16.70 2.71 56.28
CA TRP A 165 17.70 3.76 56.04
C TRP A 165 17.58 4.86 57.12
N PRO A 166 18.12 4.61 58.33
CA PRO A 166 18.14 5.58 59.40
C PRO A 166 19.12 6.73 59.10
N LYS A 167 18.93 7.89 59.74
CA LYS A 167 19.78 9.09 59.52
C LYS A 167 21.27 8.84 59.79
N CYS A 168 21.57 7.90 60.68
CA CYS A 168 22.93 7.58 61.10
C CYS A 168 23.70 6.67 60.13
N ARG A 169 23.13 6.32 58.96
CA ARG A 169 23.79 5.45 57.97
C ARG A 169 23.94 6.10 56.61
N THR A 170 24.98 5.65 55.91
CA THR A 170 25.35 6.08 54.56
C THR A 170 24.39 5.57 53.50
N GLY A 171 23.82 4.37 53.67
CA GLY A 171 22.88 3.79 52.71
C GLY A 171 21.79 2.90 53.34
N PRO A 172 20.80 2.47 52.53
CA PRO A 172 19.79 1.50 52.95
C PRO A 172 20.42 0.15 53.23
N TYR A 173 19.99 -0.52 54.29
CA TYR A 173 20.51 -1.83 54.69
C TYR A 173 19.40 -2.80 55.07
N VAL A 174 19.69 -4.09 54.98
CA VAL A 174 18.75 -5.17 55.36
C VAL A 174 18.70 -5.28 56.89
N SER A 175 17.61 -4.78 57.49
CA SER A 175 17.42 -4.79 58.96
C SER A 175 16.79 -6.08 59.47
N LEU A 176 16.07 -6.80 58.62
CA LEU A 176 15.54 -8.12 58.94
C LEU A 176 15.37 -8.93 57.66
N PHE A 177 15.79 -10.19 57.68
CA PHE A 177 15.62 -11.10 56.56
C PHE A 177 15.17 -12.47 57.05
N LYS A 178 13.96 -12.87 56.64
CA LYS A 178 13.39 -14.18 56.92
C LYS A 178 13.20 -14.90 55.59
N ASP A 179 14.01 -15.92 55.36
CA ASP A 179 14.06 -16.66 54.09
C ASP A 179 13.74 -18.15 54.26
N ILE A 180 12.58 -18.43 54.84
CA ILE A 180 12.08 -19.80 55.00
C ILE A 180 10.73 -19.91 54.29
N HIS A 181 10.74 -20.56 53.12
CA HIS A 181 9.54 -20.81 52.33
C HIS A 181 8.76 -22.01 52.85
N ASN A 182 7.44 -21.91 52.88
CA ASN A 182 6.53 -23.02 53.19
C ASN A 182 5.91 -23.66 51.91
N HIS A 183 6.52 -23.40 50.75
CA HIS A 183 6.06 -23.87 49.45
C HIS A 183 7.24 -24.16 48.54
N VAL A 184 7.02 -25.00 47.54
CA VAL A 184 8.03 -25.28 46.51
C VAL A 184 8.35 -24.00 45.73
N LEU A 185 9.64 -23.78 45.53
CA LEU A 185 10.21 -22.79 44.63
C LEU A 185 10.41 -23.45 43.27
N HIS A 186 9.89 -22.82 42.22
CA HIS A 186 10.02 -23.34 40.86
C HIS A 186 10.98 -22.45 40.10
N GLN A 187 12.07 -23.01 39.57
CA GLN A 187 13.03 -22.27 38.74
C GLN A 187 12.35 -21.65 37.51
N ASP A 188 11.33 -22.31 36.96
CA ASP A 188 10.49 -21.78 35.87
C ASP A 188 9.74 -20.48 36.24
N THR A 189 9.65 -20.12 37.53
CA THR A 189 9.09 -18.82 37.94
C THR A 189 9.88 -17.68 37.34
N ALA A 190 11.20 -17.83 37.18
CA ALA A 190 12.07 -16.88 36.49
C ALA A 190 11.63 -16.66 35.03
N ARG A 191 11.13 -17.71 34.35
CA ARG A 191 10.72 -17.68 32.94
C ARG A 191 9.32 -17.13 32.71
N PHE A 192 8.39 -17.33 33.64
CA PHE A 192 6.95 -17.07 33.41
C PHE A 192 6.34 -15.99 34.32
N ALA A 193 7.05 -15.53 35.35
CA ALA A 193 6.51 -14.49 36.20
C ALA A 193 6.55 -13.14 35.49
N SER A 194 5.41 -12.43 35.47
CA SER A 194 5.27 -11.10 34.86
C SER A 194 6.23 -10.04 35.43
N ALA A 195 6.87 -10.29 36.57
CA ALA A 195 7.91 -9.43 37.11
C ALA A 195 9.22 -9.52 36.29
N TYR A 196 9.51 -10.68 35.71
CA TYR A 196 10.73 -11.00 34.99
C TYR A 196 10.56 -10.99 33.47
N CYS A 197 9.33 -11.06 32.95
CA CYS A 197 9.02 -10.95 31.52
C CYS A 197 8.79 -9.50 31.04
N LYS A 198 9.17 -8.48 31.83
CA LYS A 198 8.97 -7.08 31.45
C LYS A 198 9.99 -6.68 30.39
N LEU A 199 9.54 -6.04 29.32
CA LEU A 199 10.41 -5.55 28.25
C LEU A 199 11.12 -4.27 28.68
N SER A 200 12.40 -4.14 28.34
CA SER A 200 13.17 -2.92 28.58
C SER A 200 12.66 -1.77 27.71
N SER A 201 13.08 -0.54 28.01
CA SER A 201 12.77 0.65 27.21
C SER A 201 13.22 0.49 25.75
N GLU A 202 14.41 -0.06 25.53
CA GLU A 202 15.02 -0.20 24.21
C GLU A 202 14.22 -1.18 23.35
N ILE A 203 13.89 -2.35 23.91
CA ILE A 203 13.09 -3.37 23.23
C ILE A 203 11.66 -2.87 22.98
N PHE A 204 11.10 -2.08 23.89
CA PHE A 204 9.80 -1.47 23.68
C PHE A 204 9.84 -0.44 22.54
N SER A 205 10.86 0.40 22.46
CA SER A 205 11.05 1.35 21.36
C SER A 205 11.21 0.66 20.00
N GLU A 206 11.88 -0.49 19.96
CA GLU A 206 11.93 -1.32 18.74
C GLU A 206 10.55 -1.85 18.35
N ILE A 207 9.79 -2.38 19.31
CA ILE A 207 8.41 -2.84 19.07
C ILE A 207 7.54 -1.68 18.57
N GLU A 208 7.74 -0.47 19.12
CA GLU A 208 7.06 0.74 18.69
C GLU A 208 7.38 1.08 17.23
N PHE A 209 8.66 1.03 16.84
CA PHE A 209 9.10 1.21 15.46
C PHE A 209 8.53 0.13 14.52
N TYR A 210 8.66 -1.15 14.88
CA TYR A 210 8.15 -2.25 14.07
C TYR A 210 6.63 -2.18 13.89
N THR A 211 5.92 -1.72 14.92
CA THR A 211 4.46 -1.61 14.91
C THR A 211 3.97 -0.39 14.15
N ASN A 212 4.52 0.79 14.44
CA ASN A 212 3.97 2.06 13.97
C ASN A 212 4.60 2.53 12.65
N SER A 213 5.86 2.19 12.39
CA SER A 213 6.59 2.65 11.20
C SER A 213 6.68 1.56 10.13
N ALA A 214 6.92 0.30 10.53
CA ALA A 214 7.12 -0.82 9.61
C ALA A 214 5.87 -1.69 9.39
N ASN A 215 4.83 -1.55 10.24
CA ASN A 215 3.57 -2.31 10.18
C ASN A 215 3.78 -3.84 10.11
N LEU A 216 4.72 -4.36 10.91
CA LEU A 216 5.05 -5.79 10.95
C LEU A 216 4.06 -6.56 11.83
N ASP A 217 3.74 -7.80 11.44
CA ASP A 217 2.91 -8.67 12.27
C ASP A 217 3.66 -9.15 13.53
N ALA A 218 2.90 -9.55 14.54
CA ALA A 218 3.46 -9.93 15.85
C ALA A 218 4.44 -11.11 15.77
N SER A 219 4.28 -12.02 14.80
CA SER A 219 5.17 -13.18 14.64
C SER A 219 6.51 -12.75 14.06
N LEU A 220 6.49 -11.88 13.05
CA LEU A 220 7.71 -11.33 12.47
C LEU A 220 8.45 -10.42 13.45
N GLN A 221 7.72 -9.59 14.20
CA GLN A 221 8.32 -8.81 15.29
C GLN A 221 9.03 -9.71 16.30
N ARG A 222 8.39 -10.82 16.71
CA ARG A 222 8.99 -11.80 17.61
C ARG A 222 10.27 -12.41 17.03
N GLN A 223 10.26 -12.84 15.77
CA GLN A 223 11.44 -13.41 15.13
C GLN A 223 12.61 -12.44 15.07
N LEU A 224 12.35 -11.17 14.75
CA LEU A 224 13.38 -10.13 14.73
C LEU A 224 13.96 -9.88 16.13
N LEU A 225 13.11 -9.84 17.16
CA LEU A 225 13.53 -9.67 18.55
C LEU A 225 14.33 -10.88 19.06
N GLU A 226 13.89 -12.11 18.78
CA GLU A 226 14.63 -13.34 19.14
C GLU A 226 15.99 -13.42 18.43
N ALA A 227 16.08 -12.95 17.18
CA ALA A 227 17.34 -12.90 16.45
C ALA A 227 18.30 -11.82 16.99
N ARG A 228 17.77 -10.69 17.46
CA ARG A 228 18.56 -9.58 18.01
C ARG A 228 18.97 -9.78 19.47
N TYR A 229 18.14 -10.47 20.25
CA TYR A 229 18.35 -10.75 21.66
C TYR A 229 18.29 -12.27 21.93
N PRO A 230 19.30 -13.04 21.48
CA PRO A 230 19.27 -14.50 21.50
C PRO A 230 19.23 -15.11 22.91
N ASP A 231 19.76 -14.39 23.91
CA ASP A 231 19.78 -14.81 25.30
C ASP A 231 18.47 -14.54 26.05
N ARG A 232 17.44 -14.02 25.33
CA ARG A 232 16.15 -13.65 25.90
C ARG A 232 15.01 -14.45 25.27
N GLU A 233 14.19 -15.05 26.12
CA GLU A 233 12.92 -15.66 25.69
C GLU A 233 11.82 -14.60 25.57
N PHE A 234 11.20 -14.52 24.39
CA PHE A 234 10.05 -13.66 24.15
C PHE A 234 8.75 -14.44 24.12
N HIS A 235 7.88 -14.19 25.10
CA HIS A 235 6.54 -14.77 25.11
C HIS A 235 5.61 -14.00 24.16
N SER A 236 4.83 -14.72 23.35
CA SER A 236 3.87 -14.12 22.41
C SER A 236 2.89 -13.16 23.08
N LYS A 237 2.54 -13.41 24.35
CA LYS A 237 1.62 -12.55 25.11
C LYS A 237 2.24 -11.21 25.47
N ASP A 238 3.52 -11.17 25.82
CA ASP A 238 4.21 -9.95 26.23
C ASP A 238 4.45 -9.04 25.03
N ILE A 239 4.84 -9.61 23.89
CA ILE A 239 4.89 -8.90 22.61
C ILE A 239 3.51 -8.35 22.25
N SER A 240 2.45 -9.15 22.35
CA SER A 240 1.09 -8.68 22.04
C SER A 240 0.65 -7.52 22.95
N ASN A 241 0.96 -7.59 24.25
CA ASN A 241 0.69 -6.50 25.19
C ASN A 241 1.51 -5.25 24.86
N ALA A 242 2.79 -5.40 24.48
CA ALA A 242 3.66 -4.31 24.09
C ALA A 242 3.19 -3.64 22.79
N ILE A 243 2.80 -4.42 21.78
CA ILE A 243 2.17 -3.92 20.55
C ILE A 243 0.89 -3.13 20.88
N GLN A 244 0.05 -3.64 21.79
CA GLN A 244 -1.15 -2.91 22.21
C GLN A 244 -0.81 -1.59 22.89
N LYS A 245 0.22 -1.57 23.74
CA LYS A 245 0.70 -0.35 24.41
C LYS A 245 1.29 0.65 23.41
N ALA A 246 2.10 0.21 22.45
CA ALA A 246 2.64 1.04 21.38
C ALA A 246 1.53 1.66 20.51
N LYS A 247 0.54 0.87 20.12
CA LYS A 247 -0.66 1.36 19.40
C LYS A 247 -1.46 2.36 20.25
N HIS A 248 -1.51 2.16 21.56
CA HIS A 248 -2.20 3.06 22.48
C HIS A 248 -1.46 4.40 22.63
N HIS A 249 -0.12 4.42 22.65
CA HIS A 249 0.67 5.65 22.68
C HIS A 249 0.33 6.56 21.49
N VAL A 250 0.30 6.02 20.28
CA VAL A 250 -0.08 6.78 19.07
C VAL A 250 -1.50 7.34 19.15
N ARG A 251 -2.44 6.58 19.73
CA ARG A 251 -3.84 6.99 19.92
C ARG A 251 -4.03 8.10 20.95
N MET A 252 -3.08 8.24 21.88
CA MET A 252 -3.10 9.25 22.94
C MET A 252 -2.49 10.59 22.51
N ILE A 253 -1.91 10.66 21.31
CA ILE A 253 -1.48 11.93 20.71
C ILE A 253 -2.73 12.77 20.40
N PRO A 254 -2.84 14.02 20.89
CA PRO A 254 -3.96 14.89 20.59
C PRO A 254 -4.17 15.01 19.07
N GLY A 255 -5.36 14.64 18.59
CA GLY A 255 -5.68 14.58 17.15
C GLY A 255 -5.59 13.19 16.50
N ASN A 256 -5.15 12.15 17.21
CA ASN A 256 -5.15 10.75 16.74
C ASN A 256 -6.15 9.84 17.50
N GLU A 257 -7.11 10.46 18.20
CA GLU A 257 -8.11 9.74 19.00
C GLU A 257 -9.00 8.83 18.14
N PRO A 258 -9.23 7.56 18.53
CA PRO A 258 -10.01 6.60 17.75
C PRO A 258 -11.47 6.99 17.51
N SER A 259 -12.05 7.81 18.40
CA SER A 259 -13.42 8.32 18.32
C SER A 259 -13.62 9.33 17.19
N ASN A 260 -12.53 9.82 16.58
CA ASN A 260 -12.58 10.90 15.59
C ASN A 260 -11.83 10.58 14.28
N ASP A 261 -11.55 9.31 14.00
CA ASP A 261 -10.75 8.85 12.84
C ASP A 261 -11.21 9.44 11.49
N ALA A 262 -12.52 9.48 11.23
CA ALA A 262 -13.05 10.13 10.02
C ALA A 262 -12.77 11.65 10.00
N SER A 263 -12.89 12.33 11.14
CA SER A 263 -12.53 13.76 11.25
C SER A 263 -11.03 13.97 11.07
N ASN A 264 -10.20 13.07 11.62
CA ASN A 264 -8.74 13.13 11.50
C ASN A 264 -8.32 12.94 10.03
N LEU A 265 -8.92 11.97 9.33
CA LEU A 265 -8.73 11.79 7.89
C LEU A 265 -9.09 13.07 7.13
N LEU A 266 -10.27 13.65 7.41
CA LEU A 266 -10.71 14.88 6.75
C LEU A 266 -9.78 16.06 7.06
N LYS A 267 -9.28 16.20 8.28
CA LYS A 267 -8.28 17.22 8.63
C LYS A 267 -6.98 17.01 7.86
N GLN A 268 -6.46 15.78 7.82
CA GLN A 268 -5.25 15.43 7.11
C GLN A 268 -5.36 15.74 5.61
N ILE A 269 -6.45 15.28 4.97
CA ILE A 269 -6.68 15.51 3.54
C ILE A 269 -6.90 17.00 3.24
N ASN A 270 -7.64 17.73 4.08
CA ASN A 270 -7.83 19.16 3.90
C ASN A 270 -6.52 19.95 4.08
N THR A 271 -5.61 19.49 4.93
CA THR A 271 -4.26 20.08 5.08
C THR A 271 -3.48 19.88 3.79
N ILE A 272 -3.42 18.65 3.27
CA ILE A 272 -2.74 18.34 2.00
C ILE A 272 -3.32 19.18 0.84
N ARG A 273 -4.66 19.30 0.78
CA ARG A 273 -5.33 20.13 -0.23
C ARG A 273 -5.02 21.62 -0.08
N SER A 274 -4.83 22.08 1.15
CA SER A 274 -4.46 23.47 1.44
C SER A 274 -3.03 23.78 0.98
N ASP A 275 -2.14 22.79 1.05
CA ASP A 275 -0.75 22.89 0.61
C ASP A 275 -0.62 22.77 -0.91
N ASP A 276 -1.40 21.88 -1.54
CA ASP A 276 -1.45 21.71 -2.99
C ASP A 276 -2.90 21.63 -3.51
N LEU A 277 -3.38 22.76 -4.06
CA LEU A 277 -4.72 22.92 -4.63
C LEU A 277 -5.00 22.01 -5.84
N LEU A 278 -4.00 21.33 -6.40
CA LEU A 278 -4.20 20.35 -7.45
C LEU A 278 -4.76 19.03 -6.91
N TRP A 279 -4.73 18.79 -5.60
CA TRP A 279 -5.48 17.70 -5.00
C TRP A 279 -6.98 17.91 -5.16
N PHE A 280 -7.66 16.88 -5.65
CA PHE A 280 -9.11 16.86 -5.70
C PHE A 280 -9.64 15.98 -4.58
N VAL A 281 -10.54 16.53 -3.77
CA VAL A 281 -11.15 15.85 -2.63
C VAL A 281 -12.59 16.33 -2.51
N GLU A 282 -13.51 15.39 -2.47
CA GLU A 282 -14.92 15.61 -2.14
C GLU A 282 -15.36 14.54 -1.17
N TYR A 283 -16.26 14.88 -0.25
CA TYR A 283 -16.82 13.95 0.71
C TYR A 283 -18.28 14.27 1.00
N PHE A 284 -19.01 13.24 1.43
CA PHE A 284 -20.41 13.32 1.81
C PHE A 284 -20.61 12.73 3.20
N THR A 285 -21.27 13.50 4.05
CA THR A 285 -21.61 13.09 5.42
C THR A 285 -23.11 12.97 5.58
N GLU A 286 -23.55 11.85 6.16
CA GLU A 286 -24.95 11.59 6.48
C GLU A 286 -25.08 11.39 7.99
N ASN A 287 -25.97 12.14 8.65
CA ASN A 287 -26.16 12.08 10.11
C ASN A 287 -24.85 12.22 10.92
N ASN A 288 -23.93 13.10 10.48
CA ASN A 288 -22.59 13.29 11.04
C ASN A 288 -21.62 12.09 10.90
N PHE A 289 -21.96 11.09 10.09
CA PHE A 289 -21.05 10.00 9.71
C PHE A 289 -20.50 10.22 8.31
N LEU A 290 -19.21 9.95 8.10
CA LEU A 290 -18.61 9.95 6.78
C LEU A 290 -19.16 8.77 5.97
N SER A 291 -20.00 9.07 4.99
CA SER A 291 -20.69 8.08 4.16
C SER A 291 -19.87 7.77 2.90
N ARG A 292 -19.35 8.83 2.25
CA ARG A 292 -18.57 8.71 1.00
C ARG A 292 -17.41 9.70 1.00
N ILE A 293 -16.27 9.31 0.44
CA ILE A 293 -15.15 10.22 0.15
C ILE A 293 -14.47 9.80 -1.15
N PHE A 294 -14.17 10.76 -2.00
CA PHE A 294 -13.45 10.57 -3.25
C PHE A 294 -12.23 11.49 -3.25
N TRP A 295 -11.08 10.96 -3.63
CA TRP A 295 -9.89 11.79 -3.79
C TRP A 295 -9.00 11.33 -4.94
N MET A 296 -8.32 12.31 -5.53
CA MET A 296 -7.27 12.12 -6.52
C MET A 296 -6.14 13.09 -6.22
N ASN A 297 -4.92 12.59 -6.19
CA ASN A 297 -3.75 13.44 -6.13
C ASN A 297 -3.44 14.06 -7.52
N PRO A 298 -2.60 15.11 -7.60
CA PRO A 298 -2.32 15.83 -8.85
C PRO A 298 -1.77 14.93 -9.96
N LYS A 299 -0.99 13.91 -9.58
CA LYS A 299 -0.43 12.92 -10.49
C LYS A 299 -1.53 12.06 -11.10
N GLN A 300 -2.43 11.55 -10.28
CA GLN A 300 -3.58 10.76 -10.70
C GLN A 300 -4.48 11.51 -11.67
N ILE A 301 -4.76 12.79 -11.39
CA ILE A 301 -5.50 13.67 -12.31
C ILE A 301 -4.76 13.76 -13.65
N ASN A 302 -3.45 14.00 -13.64
CA ASN A 302 -2.63 14.05 -14.85
C ASN A 302 -2.65 12.73 -15.64
N LEU A 303 -2.53 11.60 -14.95
CA LEU A 303 -2.58 10.27 -15.57
C LEU A 303 -3.94 9.99 -16.19
N TRP A 304 -5.03 10.35 -15.52
CA TRP A 304 -6.38 10.21 -16.07
C TRP A 304 -6.51 10.99 -17.38
N MET A 305 -6.17 12.28 -17.38
CA MET A 305 -6.33 13.13 -18.56
C MET A 305 -5.52 12.65 -19.78
N LYS A 306 -4.39 11.97 -19.57
CA LYS A 306 -3.57 11.43 -20.64
C LYS A 306 -3.98 10.03 -21.08
N PHE A 307 -4.43 9.18 -20.15
CA PHE A 307 -4.46 7.72 -20.34
C PHE A 307 -5.71 7.04 -19.75
N SER A 308 -6.84 7.74 -19.65
CA SER A 308 -8.13 7.19 -19.23
C SER A 308 -8.91 6.49 -20.35
N ASP A 309 -8.27 6.12 -21.46
CA ASP A 309 -8.94 5.49 -22.59
C ASP A 309 -9.50 4.10 -22.26
N VAL A 310 -8.82 3.36 -21.39
CA VAL A 310 -9.24 2.06 -20.83
C VAL A 310 -9.01 2.08 -19.33
N VAL A 311 -10.10 1.95 -18.57
CA VAL A 311 -10.08 1.96 -17.11
C VAL A 311 -10.64 0.64 -16.60
N ILE A 312 -10.10 0.14 -15.49
CA ILE A 312 -10.63 -1.00 -14.77
C ILE A 312 -10.98 -0.50 -13.38
N CYS A 313 -12.21 -0.76 -12.93
CA CYS A 313 -12.63 -0.49 -11.57
C CYS A 313 -13.10 -1.76 -10.86
N ASP A 314 -12.93 -1.75 -9.55
CA ASP A 314 -13.41 -2.78 -8.64
C ASP A 314 -13.68 -2.16 -7.28
N THR A 315 -14.72 -2.65 -6.63
CA THR A 315 -15.17 -2.20 -5.32
C THR A 315 -14.94 -3.33 -4.32
N THR A 316 -14.12 -3.09 -3.30
CA THR A 316 -13.71 -4.14 -2.36
C THR A 316 -14.12 -3.83 -0.93
N PHE A 317 -14.83 -4.80 -0.33
CA PHE A 317 -15.19 -4.79 1.09
C PHE A 317 -14.04 -5.27 1.99
N GLY A 318 -14.16 -4.97 3.29
CA GLY A 318 -13.28 -5.50 4.34
C GLY A 318 -11.88 -4.88 4.37
N THR A 319 -11.72 -3.69 3.82
CA THR A 319 -10.46 -2.95 3.73
C THR A 319 -10.14 -2.10 4.95
N ASN A 320 -11.13 -1.86 5.82
CA ASN A 320 -11.02 -1.04 7.02
C ASN A 320 -11.97 -1.52 8.13
N ARG A 321 -11.77 -1.04 9.36
CA ARG A 321 -12.55 -1.40 10.56
C ARG A 321 -14.02 -0.97 10.55
N TYR A 322 -14.41 -0.12 9.61
CA TYR A 322 -15.78 0.39 9.46
C TYR A 322 -16.58 -0.36 8.40
N ASN A 323 -15.96 -1.34 7.74
CA ASN A 323 -16.56 -2.09 6.65
C ASN A 323 -17.04 -1.20 5.48
N ILE A 324 -16.39 -0.05 5.29
CA ILE A 324 -16.63 0.85 4.16
C ILE A 324 -15.93 0.25 2.94
N SER A 325 -16.60 0.20 1.78
CA SER A 325 -16.03 -0.33 0.55
C SER A 325 -15.02 0.62 -0.06
N LEU A 326 -13.91 0.07 -0.57
CA LEU A 326 -12.88 0.80 -1.31
C LEU A 326 -13.05 0.52 -2.80
N MET A 327 -13.43 1.55 -3.55
CA MET A 327 -13.48 1.53 -5.01
C MET A 327 -12.17 2.10 -5.57
N LEU A 328 -11.53 1.35 -6.46
CA LEU A 328 -10.30 1.77 -7.14
C LEU A 328 -10.55 1.92 -8.63
N PHE A 329 -9.92 2.92 -9.22
CA PHE A 329 -9.81 3.07 -10.68
C PHE A 329 -8.36 2.85 -11.07
N ILE A 330 -8.07 1.88 -11.94
CA ILE A 330 -6.72 1.61 -12.41
C ILE A 330 -6.63 1.66 -13.94
N ARG A 331 -5.43 1.92 -14.45
CA ARG A 331 -5.08 1.79 -15.86
C ARG A 331 -4.01 0.74 -16.09
N VAL A 332 -3.79 0.41 -17.35
CA VAL A 332 -2.59 -0.26 -17.84
C VAL A 332 -1.67 0.76 -18.52
N ASP A 333 -0.39 0.77 -18.15
CA ASP A 333 0.60 1.64 -18.77
C ASP A 333 1.22 1.03 -20.04
N ARG A 334 2.17 1.73 -20.66
CA ARG A 334 2.89 1.28 -21.86
C ARG A 334 3.77 0.04 -21.64
N ARG A 335 4.17 -0.23 -20.40
CA ARG A 335 4.97 -1.40 -19.99
C ARG A 335 4.08 -2.55 -19.50
N ASN A 336 2.77 -2.45 -19.70
CA ASN A 336 1.78 -3.44 -19.27
C ASN A 336 1.67 -3.54 -17.73
N HIS A 337 2.05 -2.51 -16.99
CA HIS A 337 1.90 -2.40 -15.53
C HIS A 337 0.57 -1.74 -15.16
N SER A 338 0.04 -2.09 -13.98
CA SER A 338 -1.17 -1.47 -13.42
C SER A 338 -0.81 -0.25 -12.58
N GLN A 339 -1.47 0.88 -12.84
CA GLN A 339 -1.28 2.14 -12.09
C GLN A 339 -2.61 2.65 -11.55
N LEU A 340 -2.63 3.16 -10.33
CA LEU A 340 -3.82 3.72 -9.71
C LEU A 340 -4.14 5.11 -10.26
N LEU A 341 -5.37 5.30 -10.74
CA LEU A 341 -5.88 6.54 -11.31
C LEU A 341 -6.77 7.35 -10.36
N GLY A 342 -7.35 6.73 -9.35
CA GLY A 342 -8.21 7.40 -8.39
C GLY A 342 -8.89 6.40 -7.46
N GLN A 343 -9.44 6.89 -6.36
CA GLN A 343 -10.00 6.04 -5.31
C GLN A 343 -11.18 6.71 -4.60
N ALA A 344 -12.10 5.87 -4.16
CA ALA A 344 -13.26 6.28 -3.38
C ALA A 344 -13.51 5.31 -2.23
N LEU A 345 -14.02 5.83 -1.12
CA LEU A 345 -14.63 5.04 -0.06
C LEU A 345 -16.14 5.29 -0.08
N THR A 346 -16.93 4.22 0.03
CA THR A 346 -18.40 4.29 0.07
C THR A 346 -18.97 3.29 1.05
N CYS A 347 -19.96 3.69 1.85
CA CYS A 347 -20.63 2.81 2.81
C CYS A 347 -21.55 1.76 2.15
N ASP A 348 -21.93 1.99 0.89
CA ASP A 348 -22.79 1.09 0.12
C ASP A 348 -22.44 1.08 -1.38
N GLU A 349 -22.92 0.05 -2.07
CA GLU A 349 -22.79 -0.15 -3.52
C GLU A 349 -24.14 0.14 -4.21
N ARG A 350 -24.75 1.30 -3.89
CA ARG A 350 -25.98 1.75 -4.53
C ARG A 350 -25.69 2.65 -5.72
N GLU A 351 -26.66 2.72 -6.63
CA GLU A 351 -26.61 3.59 -7.81
C GLU A 351 -26.32 5.06 -7.43
N GLU A 352 -26.96 5.57 -6.37
CA GLU A 352 -26.74 6.94 -5.89
C GLU A 352 -25.27 7.19 -5.47
N SER A 353 -24.69 6.23 -4.75
CA SER A 353 -23.29 6.29 -4.31
C SER A 353 -22.34 6.29 -5.51
N PHE A 354 -22.57 5.42 -6.49
CA PHE A 354 -21.76 5.39 -7.69
C PHE A 354 -21.96 6.63 -8.59
N ASN A 355 -23.19 7.15 -8.72
CA ASN A 355 -23.44 8.43 -9.39
C ASN A 355 -22.63 9.57 -8.75
N TRP A 356 -22.59 9.63 -7.42
CA TRP A 356 -21.78 10.61 -6.71
C TRP A 356 -20.27 10.43 -6.97
N ILE A 357 -19.75 9.20 -6.93
CA ILE A 357 -18.34 8.90 -7.21
C ILE A 357 -17.97 9.31 -8.65
N ILE A 358 -18.80 8.95 -9.63
CA ILE A 358 -18.58 9.27 -11.04
C ILE A 358 -18.70 10.77 -11.30
N PHE A 359 -19.62 11.46 -10.62
CA PHE A 359 -19.70 12.92 -10.65
C PHE A 359 -18.41 13.56 -10.12
N CYS A 360 -17.89 13.08 -8.98
CA CYS A 360 -16.63 13.56 -8.41
C CYS A 360 -15.45 13.32 -9.36
N LEU A 361 -15.38 12.13 -9.96
CA LEU A 361 -14.38 11.79 -10.97
C LEU A 361 -14.44 12.74 -12.18
N LYS A 362 -15.62 12.98 -12.75
CA LYS A 362 -15.81 13.94 -13.86
C LYS A 362 -15.40 15.36 -13.45
N LYS A 363 -15.77 15.81 -12.25
CA LYS A 363 -15.39 17.13 -11.72
C LYS A 363 -13.88 17.26 -11.54
N ALA A 364 -13.20 16.20 -11.07
CA ALA A 364 -11.76 16.16 -10.90
C ALA A 364 -11.01 16.25 -12.24
N THR A 365 -11.55 15.61 -13.29
CA THR A 365 -10.87 15.36 -14.56
C THR A 365 -11.37 16.25 -15.71
N SER A 366 -12.08 17.34 -15.39
CA SER A 366 -12.63 18.27 -16.39
C SER A 366 -13.58 17.59 -17.39
N ASN A 367 -14.44 16.71 -16.87
CA ASN A 367 -15.44 15.92 -17.61
C ASN A 367 -14.86 14.98 -18.66
N ILE A 368 -13.58 14.59 -18.53
CA ILE A 368 -12.99 13.56 -19.40
C ILE A 368 -13.47 12.18 -18.94
N SER A 369 -14.40 11.59 -19.68
CA SER A 369 -14.86 10.22 -19.47
C SER A 369 -13.92 9.20 -20.12
N SER A 370 -13.95 7.97 -19.58
CA SER A 370 -13.23 6.84 -20.16
C SER A 370 -13.90 6.35 -21.45
N ARG A 371 -13.10 5.68 -22.29
CA ARG A 371 -13.54 4.81 -23.39
C ARG A 371 -14.50 3.74 -22.93
N ILE A 372 -13.87 2.89 -22.14
CA ILE A 372 -14.42 1.65 -21.65
C ILE A 372 -14.00 1.51 -20.19
N ILE A 373 -14.93 1.08 -19.36
CA ILE A 373 -14.68 0.78 -17.96
C ILE A 373 -14.98 -0.69 -17.73
N PHE A 374 -13.96 -1.44 -17.33
CA PHE A 374 -14.12 -2.82 -16.90
C PHE A 374 -14.55 -2.87 -15.43
N THR A 375 -15.61 -3.62 -15.14
CA THR A 375 -16.19 -3.82 -13.79
C THR A 375 -16.40 -5.31 -13.56
N ASP A 376 -16.48 -5.72 -12.30
CA ASP A 376 -16.89 -7.03 -11.79
C ASP A 376 -18.37 -7.41 -12.06
N ALA A 377 -19.07 -6.68 -12.95
CA ALA A 377 -20.48 -6.86 -13.27
C ALA A 377 -21.42 -6.48 -12.11
N ASP A 378 -21.06 -5.41 -11.40
CA ASP A 378 -21.90 -4.76 -10.40
C ASP A 378 -23.30 -4.42 -10.97
N ALA A 379 -24.33 -4.60 -10.14
CA ALA A 379 -25.71 -4.42 -10.58
C ALA A 379 -26.15 -2.95 -10.68
N ALA A 380 -25.51 -2.05 -9.92
CA ALA A 380 -25.83 -0.64 -9.84
C ALA A 380 -25.05 0.19 -10.88
N LEU A 381 -23.78 -0.13 -11.17
CA LEU A 381 -22.97 0.60 -12.16
C LEU A 381 -23.63 0.77 -13.54
N PRO A 382 -24.37 -0.20 -14.10
CA PRO A 382 -25.07 -0.02 -15.36
C PRO A 382 -26.21 1.00 -15.34
N GLN A 383 -26.71 1.38 -14.16
CA GLN A 383 -27.75 2.41 -14.01
C GLN A 383 -27.15 3.82 -13.88
N VAL A 384 -25.83 3.93 -13.70
CA VAL A 384 -25.11 5.18 -13.47
C VAL A 384 -24.79 5.87 -14.79
N GLU A 385 -24.95 7.19 -14.85
CA GLU A 385 -24.62 7.97 -16.05
C GLU A 385 -23.10 8.19 -16.18
N ILE A 386 -22.38 7.18 -16.67
CA ILE A 386 -20.90 7.19 -16.72
C ILE A 386 -20.37 7.90 -17.98
N ASN A 387 -21.14 7.93 -19.07
CA ASN A 387 -20.69 8.37 -20.40
C ASN A 387 -19.46 7.58 -20.88
N SER A 388 -19.42 6.28 -20.56
CA SER A 388 -18.42 5.30 -21.00
C SER A 388 -19.09 3.98 -21.32
N GLN A 389 -18.51 3.19 -22.23
CA GLN A 389 -18.95 1.80 -22.41
C GLN A 389 -18.56 0.99 -21.16
N LEU A 390 -19.51 0.25 -20.59
CA LEU A 390 -19.17 -0.72 -19.55
C LEU A 390 -18.79 -2.07 -20.16
N ALA A 391 -17.77 -2.69 -19.59
CA ALA A 391 -17.34 -4.04 -19.89
C ALA A 391 -17.41 -4.89 -18.62
N SER A 392 -18.39 -5.79 -18.57
CA SER A 392 -18.62 -6.66 -17.43
C SER A 392 -17.66 -7.85 -17.47
N CYS A 393 -17.03 -8.14 -16.34
CA CYS A 393 -16.06 -9.22 -16.23
C CYS A 393 -16.71 -10.58 -16.44
N ILE A 394 -16.27 -11.31 -17.46
CA ILE A 394 -16.83 -12.62 -17.80
C ILE A 394 -16.66 -13.65 -16.67
N PHE A 395 -15.58 -13.54 -15.89
CA PHE A 395 -15.33 -14.41 -14.76
C PHE A 395 -16.39 -14.23 -13.66
N HIS A 396 -16.69 -12.99 -13.29
CA HIS A 396 -17.72 -12.68 -12.31
C HIS A 396 -19.14 -13.02 -12.82
N ILE A 397 -19.43 -12.80 -14.11
CA ILE A 397 -20.66 -13.29 -14.75
C ILE A 397 -20.77 -14.81 -14.59
N LYS A 398 -19.72 -15.57 -14.91
CA LYS A 398 -19.71 -17.03 -14.74
C LYS A 398 -19.89 -17.47 -13.29
N GLN A 399 -19.32 -16.75 -12.33
CA GLN A 399 -19.58 -17.01 -10.90
C GLN A 399 -21.06 -16.78 -10.54
N ASN A 400 -21.67 -15.71 -11.05
CA ASN A 400 -23.08 -15.40 -10.81
C ASN A 400 -24.00 -16.43 -11.48
N LEU A 401 -23.70 -16.85 -12.71
CA LEU A 401 -24.36 -17.98 -13.38
C LEU A 401 -24.25 -19.26 -12.55
N LYS A 402 -23.07 -19.56 -11.99
CA LYS A 402 -22.87 -20.72 -11.11
C LYS A 402 -23.74 -20.65 -9.86
N LYS A 403 -23.88 -19.49 -9.24
CA LYS A 403 -24.70 -19.30 -8.03
C LYS A 403 -26.19 -19.43 -8.31
N HIS A 404 -26.68 -18.83 -9.40
CA HIS A 404 -28.13 -18.70 -9.64
C HIS A 404 -28.73 -19.73 -10.61
N ILE A 405 -27.93 -20.30 -11.51
CA ILE A 405 -28.41 -21.24 -12.53
C ILE A 405 -28.07 -22.68 -12.16
N ARG A 406 -26.88 -22.97 -11.63
CA ARG A 406 -26.48 -24.34 -11.26
C ARG A 406 -27.51 -25.05 -10.36
N PRO A 407 -28.11 -24.41 -9.34
CA PRO A 407 -29.13 -25.08 -8.52
C PRO A 407 -30.38 -25.50 -9.31
N LYS A 408 -30.68 -24.81 -10.43
CA LYS A 408 -31.90 -25.01 -11.23
C LYS A 408 -31.75 -26.12 -12.27
N ILE A 409 -30.57 -26.28 -12.87
CA ILE A 409 -30.32 -27.23 -13.97
C ILE A 409 -29.31 -28.34 -13.62
N GLN A 410 -28.70 -28.26 -12.44
CA GLN A 410 -27.86 -29.30 -11.81
C GLN A 410 -26.88 -29.99 -12.76
N SER A 411 -27.19 -31.21 -13.23
CA SER A 411 -26.35 -32.03 -14.11
C SER A 411 -26.11 -31.41 -15.48
N GLU A 412 -27.04 -30.59 -15.98
CA GLU A 412 -26.91 -29.94 -17.29
C GLU A 412 -26.07 -28.66 -17.24
N TYR A 413 -25.67 -28.20 -16.05
CA TYR A 413 -24.93 -26.94 -15.90
C TYR A 413 -23.62 -26.90 -16.68
N SER A 414 -22.91 -28.03 -16.78
CA SER A 414 -21.67 -28.12 -17.57
C SER A 414 -21.93 -27.85 -19.06
N ASN A 415 -22.99 -28.45 -19.61
CA ASN A 415 -23.40 -28.22 -21.01
C ASN A 415 -23.89 -26.78 -21.20
N PHE A 416 -24.66 -26.26 -20.25
CA PHE A 416 -25.14 -24.88 -20.27
C PHE A 416 -23.98 -23.88 -20.35
N ILE A 417 -22.91 -24.06 -19.56
CA ILE A 417 -21.77 -23.14 -19.59
C ILE A 417 -21.00 -23.20 -20.92
N ILE A 418 -20.88 -24.38 -21.53
CA ILE A 418 -20.26 -24.50 -22.87
C ILE A 418 -21.09 -23.74 -23.91
N GLU A 419 -22.42 -23.89 -23.88
CA GLU A 419 -23.32 -23.18 -24.80
C GLU A 419 -23.32 -21.66 -24.53
N PHE A 420 -23.28 -21.27 -23.26
CA PHE A 420 -23.13 -19.86 -22.88
C PHE A 420 -21.81 -19.28 -23.41
N ASP A 421 -20.71 -20.04 -23.35
CA ASP A 421 -19.43 -19.65 -23.93
C ASP A 421 -19.52 -19.49 -25.46
N ASN A 422 -20.30 -20.34 -26.15
CA ASN A 422 -20.57 -20.17 -27.58
C ASN A 422 -21.34 -18.87 -27.87
N VAL A 423 -22.30 -18.50 -27.02
CA VAL A 423 -23.04 -17.24 -27.15
C VAL A 423 -22.12 -16.05 -26.90
N GLN A 424 -21.36 -16.09 -25.80
CA GLN A 424 -20.44 -15.03 -25.41
C GLN A 424 -19.36 -14.80 -26.48
N ASN A 425 -18.86 -15.86 -27.11
CA ASN A 425 -17.85 -15.81 -28.17
C ASN A 425 -18.42 -15.70 -29.59
N ALA A 426 -19.70 -15.35 -29.75
CA ALA A 426 -20.26 -15.06 -31.07
C ALA A 426 -19.44 -13.97 -31.78
N LEU A 427 -19.17 -14.18 -33.08
CA LEU A 427 -18.27 -13.33 -33.87
C LEU A 427 -18.99 -12.11 -34.48
N ASN A 428 -20.31 -12.10 -34.44
CA ASN A 428 -21.14 -11.01 -34.92
C ASN A 428 -22.47 -10.97 -34.15
N LYS A 429 -23.19 -9.85 -34.29
CA LYS A 429 -24.45 -9.60 -33.55
C LYS A 429 -25.55 -10.59 -33.94
N GLN A 430 -25.64 -10.99 -35.22
CA GLN A 430 -26.68 -11.92 -35.66
C GLN A 430 -26.48 -13.31 -35.05
N GLU A 431 -25.25 -13.82 -35.10
CA GLU A 431 -24.85 -15.07 -34.47
C GLU A 431 -25.09 -15.04 -32.95
N PHE A 432 -24.83 -13.90 -32.31
CA PHE A 432 -25.15 -13.71 -30.89
C PHE A 432 -26.64 -13.90 -30.63
N TYR A 433 -27.52 -13.18 -31.33
CA TYR A 433 -28.96 -13.28 -31.10
C TYR A 433 -29.49 -14.70 -31.39
N THR A 434 -29.04 -15.33 -32.48
CA THR A 434 -29.44 -16.70 -32.81
C THR A 434 -29.01 -17.70 -31.72
N ARG A 435 -27.76 -17.63 -31.25
CA ARG A 435 -27.28 -18.53 -30.19
C ARG A 435 -27.93 -18.22 -28.85
N TRP A 436 -28.20 -16.96 -28.55
CA TRP A 436 -28.87 -16.54 -27.33
C TRP A 436 -30.29 -17.11 -27.25
N GLU A 437 -31.09 -16.97 -28.31
CA GLU A 437 -32.43 -17.56 -28.38
C GLU A 437 -32.40 -19.10 -28.26
N ALA A 438 -31.43 -19.76 -28.91
CA ALA A 438 -31.25 -21.20 -28.78
C ALA A 438 -30.90 -21.62 -27.34
N LEU A 439 -30.06 -20.84 -26.64
CA LEU A 439 -29.72 -21.06 -25.23
C LEU A 439 -30.97 -20.93 -24.34
N LEU A 440 -31.78 -19.89 -24.55
CA LEU A 440 -33.01 -19.68 -23.80
C LEU A 440 -34.01 -20.82 -24.02
N HIS A 441 -34.19 -21.27 -25.26
CA HIS A 441 -35.13 -22.35 -25.59
C HIS A 441 -34.69 -23.71 -25.00
N LYS A 442 -33.38 -23.97 -24.97
CA LYS A 442 -32.82 -25.22 -24.40
C LYS A 442 -32.89 -25.25 -22.87
N TYR A 443 -32.82 -24.10 -22.21
CA TYR A 443 -32.80 -23.98 -20.74
C TYR A 443 -33.89 -23.06 -20.18
N PRO A 444 -35.18 -23.46 -20.27
CA PRO A 444 -36.32 -22.61 -19.88
C PRO A 444 -36.27 -22.15 -18.41
N SER A 445 -35.83 -23.02 -17.49
CA SER A 445 -35.68 -22.71 -16.05
C SER A 445 -34.66 -21.60 -15.77
N SER A 446 -33.74 -21.35 -16.70
CA SER A 446 -32.71 -20.32 -16.61
C SER A 446 -33.16 -18.98 -17.18
N GLN A 447 -34.17 -18.97 -18.07
CA GLN A 447 -34.61 -17.77 -18.80
C GLN A 447 -34.89 -16.55 -17.90
N PRO A 448 -35.62 -16.66 -16.78
CA PRO A 448 -35.95 -15.49 -15.98
C PRO A 448 -34.70 -14.77 -15.45
N TYR A 449 -33.66 -15.53 -15.08
CA TYR A 449 -32.41 -14.94 -14.62
C TYR A 449 -31.62 -14.31 -15.77
N LEU A 450 -31.48 -15.05 -16.89
CA LEU A 450 -30.73 -14.61 -18.06
C LEU A 450 -31.32 -13.34 -18.69
N HIS A 451 -32.64 -13.29 -18.84
CA HIS A 451 -33.34 -12.14 -19.42
C HIS A 451 -33.20 -10.90 -18.51
N ASN A 452 -33.46 -11.05 -17.22
CA ASN A 452 -33.49 -9.90 -16.30
C ASN A 452 -32.12 -9.35 -15.94
N ASN A 453 -31.06 -10.18 -15.96
CA ASN A 453 -29.75 -9.78 -15.43
C ASN A 453 -28.65 -9.71 -16.49
N LEU A 454 -28.79 -10.37 -17.64
CA LEU A 454 -27.72 -10.43 -18.66
C LEU A 454 -28.14 -9.91 -20.02
N TYR A 455 -29.39 -10.12 -20.45
CA TYR A 455 -29.81 -9.70 -21.78
C TYR A 455 -29.77 -8.19 -21.95
N SER A 456 -30.29 -7.42 -20.99
CA SER A 456 -30.23 -5.94 -21.04
C SER A 456 -28.80 -5.40 -21.09
N LEU A 457 -27.82 -6.17 -20.63
CA LEU A 457 -26.40 -5.81 -20.56
C LEU A 457 -25.53 -6.53 -21.59
N HIS A 458 -26.11 -7.17 -22.62
CA HIS A 458 -25.39 -7.99 -23.61
C HIS A 458 -24.22 -7.26 -24.28
N TYR A 459 -24.37 -5.96 -24.54
CA TYR A 459 -23.31 -5.11 -25.10
C TYR A 459 -22.07 -4.97 -24.19
N SER A 460 -22.19 -5.27 -22.90
CA SER A 460 -21.11 -5.16 -21.92
C SER A 460 -20.28 -6.42 -21.75
N TRP A 461 -20.75 -7.58 -22.21
CA TRP A 461 -20.06 -8.87 -21.96
C TRP A 461 -19.89 -9.76 -23.18
N ALA A 462 -20.72 -9.60 -24.21
CA ALA A 462 -20.59 -10.38 -25.43
C ALA A 462 -19.45 -9.86 -26.31
N LYS A 463 -18.65 -10.78 -26.82
CA LYS A 463 -17.40 -10.52 -27.55
C LYS A 463 -17.59 -9.59 -28.76
N CYS A 464 -18.63 -9.85 -29.55
CA CYS A 464 -18.96 -9.05 -30.74
C CYS A 464 -19.35 -7.60 -30.46
N PHE A 465 -19.59 -7.21 -29.20
CA PHE A 465 -19.84 -5.83 -28.80
C PHE A 465 -18.59 -5.20 -28.17
N VAL A 466 -17.91 -5.91 -27.27
CA VAL A 466 -16.75 -5.39 -26.52
C VAL A 466 -15.48 -5.29 -27.39
N ASN A 467 -15.22 -6.25 -28.28
CA ASN A 467 -13.97 -6.29 -29.06
C ASN A 467 -14.00 -5.42 -30.33
N CYS A 468 -15.17 -4.85 -30.63
CA CYS A 468 -15.31 -3.80 -31.63
C CYS A 468 -14.88 -2.42 -31.10
N ILE A 469 -14.56 -2.32 -29.81
CA ILE A 469 -14.10 -1.09 -29.14
C ILE A 469 -12.64 -1.29 -28.71
N PHE A 470 -11.85 -0.22 -28.76
CA PHE A 470 -10.50 -0.22 -28.21
C PHE A 470 -10.53 -0.53 -26.71
N ASN A 471 -9.89 -1.64 -26.31
CA ASN A 471 -9.88 -2.14 -24.94
C ASN A 471 -8.48 -2.51 -24.43
N ALA A 472 -7.43 -2.14 -25.17
CA ALA A 472 -6.03 -2.45 -24.86
C ALA A 472 -5.75 -3.94 -24.58
N GLY A 473 -6.59 -4.84 -25.11
CA GLY A 473 -6.49 -6.28 -24.91
C GLY A 473 -7.01 -6.77 -23.57
N MET A 474 -7.73 -5.94 -22.81
CA MET A 474 -8.35 -6.32 -21.54
C MET A 474 -9.60 -7.16 -21.77
N GLN A 475 -9.77 -8.20 -20.96
CA GLN A 475 -10.93 -9.10 -21.00
C GLN A 475 -11.52 -9.38 -19.60
N SER A 476 -10.85 -8.90 -18.55
CA SER A 476 -11.22 -9.17 -17.15
C SER A 476 -10.71 -8.09 -16.19
N THR A 477 -11.17 -8.17 -14.95
CA THR A 477 -10.77 -7.36 -13.79
C THR A 477 -9.55 -7.89 -13.04
N GLN A 478 -8.86 -8.91 -13.56
CA GLN A 478 -7.74 -9.59 -12.88
C GLN A 478 -6.64 -8.61 -12.40
N ARG A 479 -6.43 -7.52 -13.14
CA ARG A 479 -5.43 -6.50 -12.80
C ARG A 479 -5.78 -5.71 -11.55
N VAL A 480 -7.06 -5.36 -11.39
CA VAL A 480 -7.52 -4.61 -10.20
C VAL A 480 -7.64 -5.55 -9.01
N GLU A 481 -8.01 -6.82 -9.22
CA GLU A 481 -7.93 -7.87 -8.21
C GLU A 481 -6.48 -8.06 -7.72
N GLY A 482 -5.51 -8.03 -8.63
CA GLY A 482 -4.08 -8.04 -8.30
C GLY A 482 -3.66 -6.82 -7.46
N MET A 483 -4.11 -5.61 -7.83
CA MET A 483 -3.87 -4.40 -7.04
C MET A 483 -4.49 -4.52 -5.64
N ASN A 484 -5.73 -5.01 -5.56
CA ASN A 484 -6.44 -5.24 -4.31
C ASN A 484 -5.74 -6.29 -3.45
N SER A 485 -5.16 -7.34 -4.04
CA SER A 485 -4.32 -8.32 -3.32
C SER A 485 -3.06 -7.67 -2.75
N VAL A 486 -2.40 -6.80 -3.51
CA VAL A 486 -1.24 -6.03 -3.01
C VAL A 486 -1.64 -5.13 -1.85
N LEU A 487 -2.73 -4.38 -2.00
CA LEU A 487 -3.25 -3.49 -0.96
C LEU A 487 -3.66 -4.27 0.29
N LYS A 488 -4.33 -5.42 0.17
CA LYS A 488 -4.69 -6.29 1.31
C LYS A 488 -3.50 -6.80 2.13
N ARG A 489 -2.26 -6.66 1.65
CA ARG A 489 -1.04 -6.92 2.43
C ARG A 489 -0.57 -5.70 3.24
N LEU A 490 -0.98 -4.50 2.85
CA LEU A 490 -0.69 -3.24 3.53
C LEU A 490 -1.83 -2.87 4.49
N ILE A 491 -3.07 -2.98 4.01
CA ILE A 491 -4.30 -2.67 4.74
C ILE A 491 -5.05 -3.94 5.15
N ASN A 492 -5.76 -3.90 6.27
CA ASN A 492 -6.58 -5.01 6.74
C ASN A 492 -7.89 -4.53 7.40
N ARG A 493 -8.78 -5.47 7.74
CA ARG A 493 -10.09 -5.18 8.36
C ARG A 493 -10.03 -4.42 9.70
N HIS A 494 -8.86 -4.23 10.29
CA HIS A 494 -8.68 -3.45 11.51
C HIS A 494 -8.03 -2.08 11.26
N SER A 495 -7.62 -1.80 10.01
CA SER A 495 -7.06 -0.50 9.61
C SER A 495 -8.07 0.62 9.81
N THR A 496 -7.56 1.73 10.34
CA THR A 496 -8.24 3.02 10.43
C THR A 496 -8.37 3.68 9.06
N LEU A 497 -9.20 4.73 8.95
CA LEU A 497 -9.32 5.48 7.70
C LEU A 497 -8.04 6.26 7.38
N CYS A 498 -7.36 6.78 8.41
CA CYS A 498 -6.08 7.47 8.24
C CYS A 498 -4.95 6.55 7.77
N GLU A 499 -4.84 5.34 8.37
CA GLU A 499 -3.87 4.33 7.93
C GLU A 499 -4.14 3.91 6.47
N LEU A 500 -5.41 3.66 6.12
CA LEU A 500 -5.79 3.30 4.75
C LEU A 500 -5.39 4.39 3.74
N PHE A 501 -5.64 5.65 4.06
CA PHE A 501 -5.21 6.78 3.22
C PHE A 501 -3.69 6.82 3.06
N HIS A 502 -2.95 6.71 4.16
CA HIS A 502 -1.48 6.73 4.14
C HIS A 502 -0.90 5.59 3.30
N ASP A 503 -1.42 4.37 3.47
CA ASP A 503 -0.94 3.18 2.75
C ASP A 503 -1.20 3.27 1.24
N ILE A 504 -2.37 3.82 0.84
CA ILE A 504 -2.67 4.08 -0.58
C ILE A 504 -1.71 5.12 -1.15
N GLU A 505 -1.47 6.23 -0.46
CA GLU A 505 -0.54 7.27 -0.95
C GLU A 505 0.91 6.78 -0.99
N LYS A 506 1.33 5.99 0.01
CA LYS A 506 2.64 5.31 0.01
C LYS A 506 2.76 4.37 -1.19
N ARG A 507 1.71 3.60 -1.49
CA ARG A 507 1.68 2.74 -2.67
C ARG A 507 1.86 3.53 -3.95
N ILE A 508 1.11 4.61 -4.15
CA ILE A 508 1.24 5.49 -5.33
C ILE A 508 2.67 6.03 -5.45
N LYS A 509 3.31 6.42 -4.34
CA LYS A 509 4.72 6.84 -4.33
C LYS A 509 5.68 5.71 -4.74
N THR A 510 5.48 4.48 -4.26
CA THR A 510 6.35 3.34 -4.63
C THR A 510 6.22 2.90 -6.09
N GLU A 511 5.07 3.13 -6.73
CA GLU A 511 4.91 2.92 -8.17
C GLU A 511 5.89 3.80 -8.96
N ASN A 512 6.22 4.99 -8.45
CA ASN A 512 7.15 5.95 -9.08
C ASN A 512 8.59 5.44 -9.05
N PHE A 513 9.05 4.94 -7.90
CA PHE A 513 10.43 4.47 -7.74
C PHE A 513 10.73 3.27 -8.64
N LYS A 514 9.76 2.37 -8.86
CA LYS A 514 9.94 1.26 -9.80
C LYS A 514 9.99 1.74 -11.25
N ASP A 515 9.25 2.78 -11.61
CA ASP A 515 9.26 3.32 -12.97
C ASP A 515 10.57 4.06 -13.31
N GLU A 516 11.15 4.79 -12.36
CA GLU A 516 12.44 5.50 -12.50
C GLU A 516 13.65 4.55 -12.34
N TYR A 517 13.67 3.71 -11.31
CA TYR A 517 14.75 2.75 -11.09
C TYR A 517 14.86 1.73 -12.22
N GLN A 518 13.74 1.23 -12.75
CA GLN A 518 13.77 0.33 -13.91
C GLN A 518 14.16 1.07 -15.19
N GLN A 519 13.83 2.35 -15.37
CA GLN A 519 14.35 3.15 -16.49
C GLN A 519 15.86 3.32 -16.44
N ILE A 520 16.42 3.55 -15.24
CA ILE A 520 17.86 3.67 -15.02
C ILE A 520 18.55 2.31 -15.22
N LYS A 521 18.01 1.23 -14.65
CA LYS A 521 18.56 -0.12 -14.76
C LYS A 521 18.49 -0.69 -16.19
N ASP A 522 17.39 -0.43 -16.91
CA ASP A 522 17.26 -0.76 -18.34
C ASP A 522 18.22 0.09 -19.19
N SER A 523 18.55 1.33 -18.78
CA SER A 523 19.51 2.17 -19.52
C SER A 523 20.97 1.71 -19.40
N PHE A 524 21.29 0.94 -18.35
CA PHE A 524 22.62 0.37 -18.10
C PHE A 524 22.81 -1.05 -18.68
N MET A 525 21.80 -1.63 -19.35
CA MET A 525 21.83 -3.02 -19.83
C MET A 525 21.74 -3.18 -21.37
N TYR A 526 22.01 -2.14 -22.16
CA TYR A 526 22.06 -2.29 -23.61
C TYR A 526 23.35 -1.75 -24.22
N ASP A 527 24.18 -2.67 -24.69
CA ASP A 527 25.03 -2.48 -25.86
C ASP A 527 24.23 -2.82 -27.12
N VAL A 528 24.43 -2.05 -28.19
CA VAL A 528 23.83 -2.31 -29.50
C VAL A 528 24.87 -2.99 -30.38
N GLN A 529 24.55 -4.19 -30.87
CA GLN A 529 25.29 -4.86 -31.93
C GLN A 529 24.38 -5.06 -33.14
N LEU A 530 24.87 -4.70 -34.32
CA LEU A 530 24.26 -5.08 -35.59
C LEU A 530 24.59 -6.57 -35.80
N PHE A 531 23.57 -7.42 -35.91
CA PHE A 531 23.76 -8.84 -36.23
C PHE A 531 22.97 -9.23 -37.46
N GLU A 532 23.71 -9.69 -38.47
CA GLU A 532 23.24 -10.26 -39.73
C GLU A 532 23.25 -11.79 -39.60
N ASP A 533 22.31 -12.37 -38.86
CA ASP A 533 21.74 -13.70 -39.21
C ASP A 533 20.64 -14.11 -38.22
N TYR A 534 19.46 -14.45 -38.75
CA TYR A 534 18.32 -14.91 -37.95
C TYR A 534 17.77 -16.21 -38.53
N THR A 535 18.28 -17.34 -38.04
CA THR A 535 17.69 -18.67 -38.22
C THR A 535 17.72 -19.49 -36.94
N ALA A 536 17.17 -18.97 -35.82
CA ALA A 536 16.72 -19.79 -34.68
C ALA A 536 15.95 -18.97 -33.64
N ILE A 537 14.67 -18.64 -33.90
CA ILE A 537 13.64 -18.54 -32.85
C ILE A 537 12.33 -19.06 -33.44
N LEU A 538 12.24 -20.38 -33.51
CA LEU A 538 10.98 -21.12 -33.53
C LEU A 538 11.10 -22.19 -32.44
N ASP A 539 9.96 -22.53 -31.87
CA ASP A 539 9.76 -23.45 -30.75
C ASP A 539 9.99 -22.85 -29.36
N ASP A 540 9.04 -22.01 -28.94
CA ASP A 540 8.13 -22.43 -27.86
C ASP A 540 7.03 -21.38 -27.69
N PHE A 541 5.84 -21.63 -28.25
CA PHE A 541 4.64 -20.93 -27.81
C PHE A 541 3.44 -21.84 -27.98
N GLU A 542 2.94 -22.32 -26.84
CA GLU A 542 1.58 -22.85 -26.72
C GLU A 542 0.56 -21.86 -27.28
N GLU A 543 -0.53 -22.40 -27.80
CA GLU A 543 -1.65 -21.72 -28.42
C GLU A 543 -2.30 -20.71 -27.46
N THR A 544 -1.73 -19.50 -27.38
CA THR A 544 -2.37 -18.38 -26.69
C THR A 544 -3.51 -17.85 -27.55
N SER A 545 -4.62 -17.49 -26.89
CA SER A 545 -5.88 -16.92 -27.43
C SER A 545 -5.75 -15.75 -28.43
N ILE A 546 -4.54 -15.30 -28.73
CA ILE A 546 -4.17 -14.21 -29.64
C ILE A 546 -4.31 -14.62 -31.14
N ASN A 547 -4.54 -15.90 -31.46
CA ASN A 547 -4.82 -16.38 -32.83
C ASN A 547 -6.32 -16.53 -33.15
N ALA A 548 -7.20 -16.29 -32.17
CA ALA A 548 -8.63 -16.45 -32.38
C ALA A 548 -9.17 -15.39 -33.35
N LYS A 549 -10.08 -15.83 -34.20
CA LYS A 549 -10.91 -14.94 -35.00
C LYS A 549 -11.81 -14.14 -34.05
N GLU A 550 -11.83 -12.82 -34.21
CA GLU A 550 -12.58 -11.88 -33.36
C GLU A 550 -13.89 -11.44 -34.03
N CYS A 551 -13.93 -11.40 -35.37
CA CYS A 551 -15.14 -11.19 -36.16
C CYS A 551 -15.15 -12.01 -37.46
N ASN A 552 -16.29 -12.11 -38.13
CA ASN A 552 -16.37 -12.69 -39.46
C ASN A 552 -16.02 -11.66 -40.57
N LEU A 553 -15.72 -12.16 -41.77
CA LEU A 553 -15.28 -11.31 -42.88
C LEU A 553 -16.39 -10.36 -43.34
N GLU A 554 -17.62 -10.83 -43.42
CA GLU A 554 -18.79 -10.01 -43.77
C GLU A 554 -18.95 -8.81 -42.82
N SER A 555 -18.84 -9.05 -41.51
CA SER A 555 -18.93 -7.97 -40.50
C SER A 555 -17.73 -7.02 -40.56
N LEU A 556 -16.53 -7.53 -40.87
CA LEU A 556 -15.34 -6.70 -41.04
C LEU A 556 -15.48 -5.73 -42.21
N LEU A 557 -16.14 -6.16 -43.28
CA LEU A 557 -16.26 -5.40 -44.53
C LEU A 557 -17.54 -4.57 -44.62
N LYS A 558 -18.51 -4.77 -43.73
CA LYS A 558 -19.82 -4.10 -43.78
C LYS A 558 -19.73 -2.58 -43.88
N ASP A 559 -18.79 -1.98 -43.16
CA ASP A 559 -18.59 -0.53 -43.10
C ASP A 559 -17.42 -0.04 -43.99
N VAL A 560 -16.88 -0.95 -44.82
CA VAL A 560 -15.80 -0.68 -45.76
C VAL A 560 -16.38 -0.79 -47.16
N GLY A 561 -16.56 0.34 -47.85
CA GLY A 561 -17.05 0.31 -49.22
C GLY A 561 -16.17 -0.58 -50.10
N GLU A 562 -16.78 -1.50 -50.87
CA GLU A 562 -16.05 -2.49 -51.69
C GLU A 562 -14.99 -1.85 -52.60
N SER A 563 -15.28 -0.64 -53.09
CA SER A 563 -14.37 0.16 -53.92
C SER A 563 -13.11 0.65 -53.20
N SER A 564 -13.03 0.53 -51.87
CA SER A 564 -11.90 0.95 -51.04
C SER A 564 -10.91 -0.19 -50.77
N ILE A 565 -11.30 -1.43 -51.03
CA ILE A 565 -10.46 -2.62 -50.81
C ILE A 565 -9.52 -2.78 -52.01
N SER A 566 -8.22 -2.90 -51.76
CA SER A 566 -7.22 -3.18 -52.80
C SER A 566 -6.92 -4.67 -52.89
N GLU A 567 -6.80 -5.36 -51.75
CA GLU A 567 -6.47 -6.78 -51.68
C GLU A 567 -7.19 -7.45 -50.51
N LEU A 568 -7.52 -8.73 -50.66
CA LEU A 568 -8.07 -9.56 -49.61
C LEU A 568 -7.26 -10.86 -49.50
N TRP A 569 -6.77 -11.16 -48.30
CA TRP A 569 -5.89 -12.28 -48.03
C TRP A 569 -6.47 -13.22 -46.98
N GLU A 570 -6.27 -14.52 -47.17
CA GLU A 570 -6.51 -15.54 -46.16
C GLU A 570 -5.17 -15.95 -45.51
N VAL A 571 -5.11 -15.93 -44.18
CA VAL A 571 -3.93 -16.30 -43.39
C VAL A 571 -4.27 -17.51 -42.53
N LYS A 572 -3.56 -18.62 -42.76
CA LYS A 572 -3.67 -19.89 -42.03
C LYS A 572 -2.39 -20.15 -41.23
N TYR A 573 -2.54 -20.79 -40.06
CA TYR A 573 -1.41 -21.22 -39.26
C TYR A 573 -0.88 -22.56 -39.80
N ALA A 574 0.42 -22.64 -40.11
CA ALA A 574 1.00 -23.75 -40.87
C ALA A 574 1.07 -25.08 -40.10
N PHE A 575 1.00 -25.04 -38.76
CA PHE A 575 1.24 -26.21 -37.90
C PHE A 575 0.02 -26.69 -37.10
N SER A 576 -1.16 -26.07 -37.27
CA SER A 576 -2.38 -26.57 -36.61
C SER A 576 -3.19 -27.40 -37.59
N GLY A 577 -3.68 -28.57 -37.15
CA GLY A 577 -4.78 -29.28 -37.83
C GLY A 577 -6.12 -28.52 -37.80
N SER A 578 -6.16 -27.30 -37.25
CA SER A 578 -7.34 -26.45 -37.20
C SER A 578 -7.67 -25.85 -38.57
N LYS A 579 -8.97 -25.79 -38.91
CA LYS A 579 -9.50 -25.08 -40.08
C LYS A 579 -9.59 -23.56 -39.87
N SER A 580 -9.18 -23.02 -38.72
CA SER A 580 -9.32 -21.60 -38.42
C SER A 580 -8.35 -20.74 -39.26
N CYS A 581 -8.89 -19.77 -39.97
CA CYS A 581 -8.14 -18.78 -40.74
C CYS A 581 -8.56 -17.36 -40.35
N ASN A 582 -7.64 -16.42 -40.52
CA ASN A 582 -7.92 -15.00 -40.42
C ASN A 582 -7.89 -14.36 -41.81
N TYR A 583 -8.78 -13.40 -42.05
CA TYR A 583 -8.79 -12.63 -43.28
C TYR A 583 -8.25 -11.23 -43.05
N ILE A 584 -7.56 -10.69 -44.04
CA ILE A 584 -7.06 -9.32 -44.02
C ILE A 584 -7.48 -8.61 -45.29
N ALA A 585 -8.15 -7.47 -45.12
CA ALA A 585 -8.41 -6.52 -46.18
C ALA A 585 -7.33 -5.42 -46.13
N VAL A 586 -6.55 -5.30 -47.20
CA VAL A 586 -5.69 -4.14 -47.44
C VAL A 586 -6.51 -3.11 -48.20
N LEU A 587 -6.49 -1.87 -47.74
CA LEU A 587 -7.26 -0.77 -48.33
C LEU A 587 -6.38 0.04 -49.30
N LYS A 588 -7.01 0.74 -50.25
CA LYS A 588 -6.33 1.63 -51.22
C LYS A 588 -5.52 2.73 -50.57
N ASP A 589 -5.91 3.11 -49.35
CA ASP A 589 -5.26 4.11 -48.52
C ASP A 589 -4.03 3.53 -47.76
N ARG A 590 -3.67 2.26 -48.07
CA ARG A 590 -2.59 1.44 -47.51
C ARG A 590 -2.79 1.00 -46.05
N SER A 591 -3.93 1.32 -45.45
CA SER A 591 -4.32 0.76 -44.15
C SER A 591 -4.83 -0.69 -44.28
N HIS A 592 -5.04 -1.38 -43.16
CA HIS A 592 -5.50 -2.77 -43.18
C HIS A 592 -6.48 -3.09 -42.05
N LEU A 593 -7.43 -3.98 -42.35
CA LEU A 593 -8.32 -4.56 -41.35
C LEU A 593 -8.11 -6.06 -41.31
N CYS A 594 -8.15 -6.64 -40.11
CA CYS A 594 -8.01 -8.07 -39.92
C CYS A 594 -9.18 -8.60 -39.10
N THR A 595 -9.65 -9.82 -39.40
CA THR A 595 -10.69 -10.50 -38.62
C THR A 595 -10.29 -10.80 -37.18
N CYS A 596 -9.01 -10.65 -36.82
CA CYS A 596 -8.55 -10.70 -35.44
C CYS A 596 -8.74 -9.39 -34.67
N LEU A 597 -9.24 -8.31 -35.31
CA LEU A 597 -9.51 -6.99 -34.71
C LEU A 597 -8.38 -6.39 -33.86
N TYR A 598 -7.13 -6.84 -34.00
CA TYR A 598 -6.02 -6.46 -33.11
C TYR A 598 -5.71 -4.96 -33.17
N ILE A 599 -5.78 -4.38 -34.38
CA ILE A 599 -5.56 -2.95 -34.59
C ILE A 599 -6.68 -2.08 -34.01
N ILE A 600 -7.89 -2.63 -33.89
CA ILE A 600 -9.05 -1.94 -33.30
C ILE A 600 -9.06 -2.11 -31.78
N SER A 601 -9.04 -3.36 -31.31
CA SER A 601 -9.13 -3.70 -29.88
C SER A 601 -7.88 -3.31 -29.09
N ARG A 602 -6.68 -3.37 -29.69
CA ARG A 602 -5.40 -3.12 -28.99
C ARG A 602 -4.61 -1.94 -29.54
N GLY A 603 -4.97 -1.41 -30.71
CA GLY A 603 -4.21 -0.32 -31.35
C GLY A 603 -2.80 -0.74 -31.76
N LEU A 604 -2.60 -2.04 -32.03
CA LEU A 604 -1.34 -2.62 -32.45
C LEU A 604 -1.54 -3.37 -33.77
N VAL A 605 -0.50 -3.43 -34.59
CA VAL A 605 -0.53 -4.21 -35.84
C VAL A 605 -0.43 -5.70 -35.52
N CYS A 606 -1.32 -6.51 -36.08
CA CYS A 606 -1.34 -7.95 -35.82
C CYS A 606 -0.23 -8.71 -36.55
N ARG A 607 0.16 -9.86 -36.02
CA ARG A 607 1.08 -10.81 -36.69
C ARG A 607 0.59 -11.27 -38.07
N HIS A 608 -0.72 -11.35 -38.28
CA HIS A 608 -1.30 -11.70 -39.58
C HIS A 608 -0.93 -10.66 -40.65
N PHE A 609 -0.91 -9.36 -40.30
CA PHE A 609 -0.47 -8.31 -41.21
C PHE A 609 1.02 -8.43 -41.51
N PHE A 610 1.87 -8.71 -40.52
CA PHE A 610 3.30 -8.92 -40.76
C PHE A 610 3.57 -10.11 -41.70
N ARG A 611 2.70 -11.14 -41.68
CA ARG A 611 2.78 -12.24 -42.65
C ARG A 611 2.49 -11.75 -44.08
N ILE A 612 1.47 -10.91 -44.26
CA ILE A 612 1.10 -10.35 -45.57
C ILE A 612 2.10 -9.29 -46.03
N LEU A 613 2.69 -8.53 -45.12
CA LEU A 613 3.72 -7.53 -45.42
C LEU A 613 4.89 -8.14 -46.21
N ARG A 614 5.17 -9.43 -46.02
CA ARG A 614 6.21 -10.19 -46.75
C ARG A 614 5.74 -10.72 -48.11
N ALA A 615 4.44 -10.71 -48.39
CA ALA A 615 3.83 -11.33 -49.57
C ALA A 615 3.14 -10.31 -50.51
N SER A 616 2.72 -9.16 -50.01
CA SER A 616 2.02 -8.11 -50.76
C SER A 616 2.89 -6.88 -50.94
N ASN A 617 2.92 -6.34 -52.16
CA ASN A 617 3.57 -5.07 -52.46
C ASN A 617 2.75 -3.86 -51.99
N ASN A 618 1.43 -4.03 -51.78
CA ASN A 618 0.51 -2.98 -51.36
C ASN A 618 0.42 -2.85 -49.83
N ALA A 619 0.71 -3.92 -49.08
CA ALA A 619 0.84 -3.84 -47.63
C ALA A 619 2.07 -2.99 -47.26
N LYS A 620 1.86 -1.88 -46.55
CA LYS A 620 2.94 -1.02 -46.04
C LYS A 620 2.72 -0.74 -44.56
N PHE A 621 3.76 -0.96 -43.76
CA PHE A 621 3.75 -0.61 -42.36
C PHE A 621 4.03 0.89 -42.17
N ASN A 622 3.28 1.53 -41.29
CA ASN A 622 3.53 2.90 -40.84
C ASN A 622 3.30 2.99 -39.33
N MET A 623 4.16 3.74 -38.64
CA MET A 623 4.07 3.96 -37.20
C MET A 623 2.74 4.61 -36.78
N ALA A 624 2.11 5.40 -37.65
CA ALA A 624 0.78 5.96 -37.42
C ALA A 624 -0.33 4.90 -37.26
N LEU A 625 -0.08 3.63 -37.61
CA LEU A 625 -1.03 2.53 -37.36
C LEU A 625 -1.08 2.11 -35.88
N ILE A 626 -0.06 2.43 -35.09
CA ILE A 626 0.01 2.11 -33.67
C ILE A 626 -0.60 3.26 -32.86
N ALA A 627 -1.51 2.94 -31.94
CA ALA A 627 -2.15 3.93 -31.08
C ALA A 627 -1.11 4.70 -30.24
N SER A 628 -1.27 6.02 -30.17
CA SER A 628 -0.24 6.92 -29.61
C SER A 628 0.13 6.64 -28.16
N ARG A 629 -0.77 6.02 -27.39
CA ARG A 629 -0.54 5.61 -25.99
C ARG A 629 0.64 4.66 -25.79
N TRP A 630 1.06 3.96 -26.85
CA TRP A 630 2.14 2.97 -26.79
C TRP A 630 3.52 3.60 -27.01
N TYR A 631 3.58 4.88 -27.39
CA TYR A 631 4.83 5.62 -27.57
C TYR A 631 5.36 6.25 -26.29
N LYS A 632 6.66 6.54 -26.27
CA LYS A 632 7.27 7.46 -25.28
C LYS A 632 6.78 8.89 -25.57
N ASP A 633 6.60 9.70 -24.52
CA ASP A 633 6.03 11.05 -24.60
C ASP A 633 6.74 11.93 -25.67
N ASP A 634 8.06 11.83 -25.82
CA ASP A 634 8.85 12.61 -26.80
C ASP A 634 8.58 12.23 -28.26
N ILE A 635 8.28 10.95 -28.53
CA ILE A 635 7.96 10.45 -29.88
C ILE A 635 6.52 10.84 -30.25
N SER A 636 5.61 10.83 -29.28
CA SER A 636 4.20 11.16 -29.50
C SER A 636 3.98 12.60 -29.99
N ASN A 637 4.76 13.56 -29.48
CA ASN A 637 4.74 14.96 -29.91
C ASN A 637 5.28 15.14 -31.33
N ASN A 638 6.30 14.37 -31.74
CA ASN A 638 6.88 14.43 -33.08
C ASN A 638 5.96 13.81 -34.15
N ILE A 639 5.16 12.80 -33.79
CA ILE A 639 4.19 12.21 -34.72
C ILE A 639 3.05 13.20 -35.04
N GLU A 640 2.60 14.00 -34.06
CA GLU A 640 1.62 15.08 -34.31
C GLU A 640 2.15 16.15 -35.27
N ILE A 641 3.46 16.45 -35.23
CA ILE A 641 4.12 17.41 -36.12
C ILE A 641 4.28 16.85 -37.55
N SER A 642 4.43 15.52 -37.70
CA SER A 642 4.60 14.85 -39.00
C SER A 642 3.33 14.68 -39.84
N ASN A 643 2.15 15.02 -39.31
CA ASN A 643 0.88 14.99 -40.07
C ASN A 643 0.82 16.03 -41.21
N ASN A 644 1.85 16.87 -41.37
CA ASN A 644 1.98 17.85 -42.46
C ASN A 644 2.98 17.45 -43.56
N SER A 645 3.54 16.24 -43.56
CA SER A 645 4.33 15.75 -44.71
C SER A 645 3.59 14.68 -45.51
N SER A 646 3.21 15.06 -46.72
CA SER A 646 2.71 14.26 -47.82
C SER A 646 3.39 12.88 -47.94
N THR A 647 2.60 11.79 -47.93
CA THR A 647 2.64 10.65 -48.91
C THR A 647 1.89 9.36 -48.53
N CYS A 648 1.13 9.26 -47.43
CA CYS A 648 0.19 8.14 -47.21
C CYS A 648 -1.03 8.58 -46.37
N ASN A 649 -2.22 8.66 -46.97
CA ASN A 649 -3.46 8.94 -46.25
C ASN A 649 -3.95 7.64 -45.59
N PHE A 650 -3.62 7.36 -44.34
CA PHE A 650 -4.22 6.24 -43.57
C PHE A 650 -5.60 6.62 -43.01
N SER A 651 -6.41 7.28 -43.85
CA SER A 651 -7.59 8.04 -43.42
C SER A 651 -8.59 7.21 -42.62
N TYR A 652 -8.79 5.94 -42.98
CA TYR A 652 -9.83 5.11 -42.34
C TYR A 652 -9.41 4.67 -40.93
N ILE A 653 -8.19 4.14 -40.78
CA ILE A 653 -7.68 3.74 -39.46
C ILE A 653 -7.38 4.96 -38.60
N GLN A 654 -6.89 6.06 -39.17
CA GLN A 654 -6.74 7.31 -38.43
C GLN A 654 -8.09 7.91 -38.04
N GLN A 655 -9.16 7.77 -38.82
CA GLN A 655 -10.51 8.18 -38.40
C GLN A 655 -11.03 7.33 -37.25
N ILE A 656 -10.84 6.01 -37.30
CA ILE A 656 -11.12 5.10 -36.19
C ILE A 656 -10.26 5.50 -34.97
N GLN A 657 -8.98 5.82 -35.16
CA GLN A 657 -8.06 6.21 -34.08
C GLN A 657 -8.24 7.65 -33.56
N ASN A 658 -8.80 8.56 -34.35
CA ASN A 658 -9.07 9.96 -33.97
C ASN A 658 -10.44 10.11 -33.32
N THR A 659 -11.44 9.32 -33.74
CA THR A 659 -12.57 8.99 -32.85
C THR A 659 -12.10 8.24 -31.59
N ILE A 660 -10.83 7.77 -31.57
CA ILE A 660 -10.11 7.22 -30.41
C ILE A 660 -9.41 8.25 -29.47
N ARG A 661 -9.43 9.57 -29.75
CA ARG A 661 -8.89 10.60 -28.83
C ARG A 661 -9.99 11.35 -28.07
N PRO A 662 -9.79 11.72 -26.79
CA PRO A 662 -10.61 12.76 -26.15
C PRO A 662 -10.50 14.07 -26.96
N GLN A 663 -11.62 14.77 -27.15
CA GLN A 663 -11.66 16.02 -27.91
C GLN A 663 -10.62 17.04 -27.37
N PRO A 664 -9.86 17.76 -28.23
CA PRO A 664 -8.73 18.60 -27.83
C PRO A 664 -9.05 19.82 -26.96
N ASN A 665 -10.32 20.17 -26.76
CA ASN A 665 -10.74 21.40 -26.07
C ASN A 665 -10.37 21.45 -24.56
N SER A 666 -9.88 20.35 -23.97
CA SER A 666 -9.54 20.27 -22.54
C SER A 666 -8.12 20.71 -22.18
N LYS A 667 -7.17 20.78 -23.14
CA LYS A 667 -5.78 21.21 -22.88
C LYS A 667 -5.72 22.66 -22.36
N GLU A 668 -6.61 23.54 -22.82
CA GLU A 668 -6.59 24.97 -22.50
C GLU A 668 -7.03 25.26 -21.05
N HIS A 669 -8.16 24.67 -20.62
CA HIS A 669 -8.68 24.79 -19.24
C HIS A 669 -7.70 24.23 -18.20
N LEU A 670 -7.01 23.14 -18.54
CA LEU A 670 -6.01 22.54 -17.66
C LEU A 670 -4.76 23.40 -17.51
N SER A 671 -4.29 24.04 -18.58
CA SER A 671 -3.16 24.96 -18.50
C SER A 671 -3.45 26.09 -17.50
N LYS A 672 -4.70 26.61 -17.51
CA LYS A 672 -5.17 27.65 -16.58
C LYS A 672 -5.22 27.13 -15.14
N ARG A 673 -5.80 25.95 -14.90
CA ARG A 673 -5.87 25.35 -13.54
C ARG A 673 -4.49 24.98 -12.98
N LYS A 674 -3.59 24.39 -13.80
CA LYS A 674 -2.20 24.10 -13.40
C LYS A 674 -1.41 25.37 -13.11
N ARG A 675 -1.55 26.38 -13.97
CA ARG A 675 -0.89 27.68 -13.80
C ARG A 675 -1.39 28.39 -12.54
N TYR A 676 -2.71 28.40 -12.31
CA TYR A 676 -3.30 28.94 -11.10
C TYR A 676 -2.85 28.18 -9.84
N GLY A 677 -2.92 26.85 -9.84
CA GLY A 677 -2.47 26.03 -8.70
C GLY A 677 -1.00 26.25 -8.37
N LYS A 678 -0.13 26.33 -9.38
CA LYS A 678 1.30 26.61 -9.20
C LYS A 678 1.56 28.03 -8.69
N ILE A 679 0.89 29.04 -9.25
CA ILE A 679 1.02 30.44 -8.82
C ILE A 679 0.53 30.60 -7.37
N TYR A 680 -0.61 30.00 -7.04
CA TYR A 680 -1.18 30.10 -5.69
C TYR A 680 -0.33 29.35 -4.65
N GLY A 681 0.20 28.17 -4.98
CA GLY A 681 1.13 27.44 -4.12
C GLY A 681 2.41 28.25 -3.84
N LEU A 682 2.98 28.89 -4.88
CA LEU A 682 4.12 29.79 -4.73
C LEU A 682 3.77 31.01 -3.87
N ALA A 683 2.64 31.67 -4.13
CA ALA A 683 2.19 32.83 -3.35
C ALA A 683 2.02 32.49 -1.87
N ARG A 684 1.47 31.31 -1.55
CA ARG A 684 1.33 30.84 -0.17
C ARG A 684 2.67 30.54 0.48
N HIS A 685 3.59 29.89 -0.23
CA HIS A 685 4.93 29.62 0.30
C HIS A 685 5.67 30.92 0.62
N VAL A 686 5.54 31.92 -0.24
CA VAL A 686 6.08 33.28 -0.04
C VAL A 686 5.43 33.95 1.18
N ILE A 687 4.10 33.86 1.35
CA ILE A 687 3.40 34.37 2.54
C ILE A 687 3.86 33.65 3.81
N GLN A 688 4.03 32.32 3.77
CA GLN A 688 4.47 31.55 4.94
C GLN A 688 5.90 31.92 5.33
N LEU A 689 6.80 32.09 4.37
CA LEU A 689 8.16 32.57 4.62
C LEU A 689 8.16 33.98 5.20
N ALA A 690 7.31 34.88 4.71
CA ALA A 690 7.17 36.22 5.28
C ALA A 690 6.66 36.18 6.73
N VAL A 691 5.70 35.30 7.04
CA VAL A 691 5.19 35.10 8.41
C VAL A 691 6.25 34.49 9.33
N ASP A 692 7.01 33.49 8.84
CA ASP A 692 8.03 32.81 9.64
C ASP A 692 9.25 33.72 9.89
N ASN A 693 9.51 34.71 9.02
CA ASN A 693 10.58 35.70 9.15
C ASN A 693 10.13 37.04 9.75
N ASP A 694 8.85 37.18 10.11
CA ASP A 694 8.24 38.43 10.62
C ASP A 694 8.37 39.63 9.63
N ASP A 695 8.45 39.33 8.33
CA ASP A 695 8.56 40.31 7.25
C ASP A 695 7.17 40.87 6.91
N THR A 696 7.03 42.20 6.97
CA THR A 696 5.76 42.88 6.64
C THR A 696 5.47 42.91 5.14
N GLU A 697 6.47 42.64 4.30
CA GLU A 697 6.34 42.55 2.83
C GLU A 697 7.21 41.40 2.29
N PRO A 698 6.68 40.54 1.41
CA PRO A 698 7.48 39.48 0.80
C PRO A 698 8.47 40.05 -0.21
N THR A 699 9.78 40.00 0.11
CA THR A 699 10.87 40.35 -0.83
C THR A 699 11.19 39.25 -1.82
#